data_AF-A0A7R9DCC0-F1
#
_entry.id   AF-A0A7R9DCC0-F1
#
_cell.length_a   1.000
_cell.length_b   1.000
_cell.length_c   1.000
_cell.angle_alpha   90.00
_cell.angle_beta   90.00
_cell.angle_gamma   90.00
#
_symmetry.space_group_name_H-M   'P 1'
#
loop_
_entity.id
_entity.type
_entity.pdbx_description
1 polymer ?
#
loop_
_entity_poly.entity_id
_entity_poly.type
_entity_poly.pdbx_seq_one_letter_code
_entity_poly.pdbx_strand_id
1 'polypeptide(L)'
;GLEDQLLSVVVRNERYDLEEQRETLIAETSINKNLLKDLEDSLLRELSTSTGNMLDNVELIKTLENTKTKATEVSSKLELAMSTAKDIDLLRDGYRSVAKRGAILFFVLSDMAVVNSMYQYALSAYLGVFTYSLRKALPDTSQEKRLNNIINTLTVNVYEYGCTGIFEKHKLLFSFQITMKLEQSRGKVSQPELDFFIKGAITLEKTSVPCPAKWISAQGWEDIVKLSTDFKETFGNLPGNISSSVSEWKKWYDLDMPESVDFPSGYSEKLATFQTLLLLRCFRVDRVYRAISNYITLILGENYITPPVISPSPCRPHSPLSLDSSLHPVLSSQYPTSSLDRHNIQSPSCTLTSFKPYDLLLDNILEQSTPHMPVVFILSPGSDPTSDLMKLAELSLSGSGRFKYLSLGQGQERIALSLLETAIARGQWLMLQNCHLLVTFLRTLEKELDEMAKPHPDFRLWLTTDPTPTFPIGILQRSLKVVTEPPNGLKLNLHSTYFKLRSQSLDNCAHPAFRSLVYVLAFFHAVVQERRKYDKIGWNISYDFNESDFNVCIEILDTYLTKAVEARDPRIPWGSLKYLIGEVMYGGRVIDDFDRRIVRTYMDEYMGDFLFDAFQPFHFYHDDTVDYVIPLATSKEEYIAAVPVSQVLSVSILHSLVSRYFLLSIKSSSDLDLAAISILTMSIQPALGLPVSRILSLYLQVHLG
;
A
#
# COMPACT_ATOMS: atom_id res chain seq x y z
N GLY A 1 24.45 -15.01 2.16
CA GLY A 1 24.52 -13.79 1.34
C GLY A 1 23.83 -12.64 2.04
N LEU A 2 22.66 -12.19 1.55
CA LEU A 2 21.89 -11.12 2.20
C LEU A 2 21.45 -11.47 3.63
N GLU A 3 21.05 -12.71 3.87
CA GLU A 3 20.71 -13.18 5.22
C GLU A 3 21.86 -12.95 6.21
N ASP A 4 23.09 -13.28 5.85
CA ASP A 4 24.25 -13.08 6.73
C ASP A 4 24.58 -11.60 6.95
N GLN A 5 24.36 -10.75 5.93
CA GLN A 5 24.48 -9.30 6.07
C GLN A 5 23.45 -8.77 7.06
N LEU A 6 22.19 -9.18 6.94
CA LEU A 6 21.13 -8.79 7.88
C LEU A 6 21.38 -9.36 9.27
N LEU A 7 21.97 -10.55 9.38
CA LEU A 7 22.36 -11.13 10.66
C LEU A 7 23.37 -10.23 11.38
N SER A 8 24.41 -9.76 10.69
CA SER A 8 25.34 -8.78 11.27
C SER A 8 24.65 -7.49 11.70
N VAL A 9 23.65 -7.01 10.95
CA VAL A 9 22.88 -5.81 11.35
C VAL A 9 22.04 -6.06 12.62
N VAL A 10 21.37 -7.21 12.71
CA VAL A 10 20.57 -7.58 13.90
C VAL A 10 21.48 -7.74 15.12
N VAL A 11 22.56 -8.51 15.00
CA VAL A 11 23.48 -8.79 16.09
C VAL A 11 24.15 -7.49 16.55
N ARG A 12 24.58 -6.61 15.63
CA ARG A 12 25.14 -5.31 16.00
C ARG A 12 24.16 -4.44 16.80
N ASN A 13 22.86 -4.53 16.52
CA ASN A 13 21.84 -3.75 17.22
C ASN A 13 21.44 -4.35 18.58
N GLU A 14 21.38 -5.67 18.71
CA GLU A 14 20.92 -6.34 19.94
C GLU A 14 22.07 -6.76 20.88
N ARG A 15 23.24 -7.09 20.32
CA ARG A 15 24.47 -7.56 21.01
C ARG A 15 25.72 -6.98 20.33
N TYR A 16 25.90 -5.67 20.48
CA TYR A 16 27.06 -4.95 19.93
C TYR A 16 28.39 -5.58 20.35
N ASP A 17 28.49 -6.02 21.61
CA ASP A 17 29.65 -6.71 22.18
C ASP A 17 30.07 -7.96 21.38
N LEU A 18 29.08 -8.75 20.94
CA LEU A 18 29.32 -9.98 20.19
C LEU A 18 29.80 -9.69 18.76
N GLU A 19 29.23 -8.67 18.11
CA GLU A 19 29.65 -8.30 16.75
C GLU A 19 31.02 -7.61 16.76
N GLU A 20 31.34 -6.79 17.78
CA GLU A 20 32.66 -6.19 17.97
C GLU A 20 33.74 -7.28 18.16
N GLN A 21 33.50 -8.24 19.07
CA GLN A 21 34.40 -9.39 19.28
C GLN A 21 34.66 -10.17 17.99
N ARG A 22 33.61 -10.36 17.18
CA ARG A 22 33.74 -11.01 15.87
C ARG A 22 34.62 -10.21 14.91
N GLU A 23 34.39 -8.90 14.79
CA GLU A 23 35.18 -8.03 13.91
C GLU A 23 36.66 -8.00 14.32
N THR A 24 36.94 -7.90 15.62
CA THR A 24 38.31 -7.99 16.16
C THR A 24 38.93 -9.35 15.86
N LEU A 25 38.21 -10.45 16.12
CA LEU A 25 38.72 -11.81 15.86
C LEU A 25 39.04 -12.04 14.38
N ILE A 26 38.22 -11.50 13.47
CA ILE A 26 38.47 -11.57 12.03
C ILE A 26 39.72 -10.77 11.65
N ALA A 27 39.87 -9.56 12.18
CA ALA A 27 41.05 -8.73 11.93
C ALA A 27 42.33 -9.41 12.45
N GLU A 28 42.33 -9.91 13.68
CA GLU A 28 43.45 -10.64 14.29
C GLU A 28 43.77 -11.93 13.53
N THR A 29 42.77 -12.69 13.11
CA THR A 29 42.96 -13.91 12.31
C THR A 29 43.61 -13.58 10.97
N SER A 30 43.23 -12.47 10.32
CA SER A 30 43.87 -12.02 9.08
C SER A 30 45.32 -11.61 9.30
N ILE A 31 45.62 -10.88 10.37
CA ILE A 31 46.99 -10.47 10.73
C ILE A 31 47.84 -11.71 11.03
N ASN A 32 47.33 -12.64 11.82
CA ASN A 32 48.02 -13.87 12.20
C ASN A 32 48.27 -14.79 11.00
N LYS A 33 47.34 -14.89 10.05
CA LYS A 33 47.55 -15.64 8.80
C LYS A 33 48.65 -15.03 7.94
N ASN A 34 48.67 -13.71 7.80
CA ASN A 34 49.74 -13.03 7.07
C ASN A 34 51.10 -13.21 7.76
N LEU A 35 51.14 -13.05 9.09
CA LEU A 35 52.35 -13.26 9.88
C LEU A 35 52.88 -14.69 9.76
N LEU A 36 52.00 -15.70 9.78
CA LEU A 36 52.41 -17.10 9.60
C LEU A 36 53.06 -17.30 8.24
N LYS A 37 52.46 -16.76 7.17
CA LYS A 37 53.02 -16.80 5.82
C LYS A 37 54.37 -16.08 5.74
N ASP A 38 54.49 -14.89 6.33
CA ASP A 38 55.75 -14.14 6.34
C ASP A 38 56.86 -14.89 7.09
N LEU A 39 56.52 -15.60 8.17
CA LEU A 39 57.46 -16.46 8.91
C LEU A 39 57.87 -17.68 8.07
N GLU A 40 56.95 -18.31 7.34
CA GLU A 40 57.23 -19.41 6.41
C GLU A 40 58.13 -18.96 5.25
N ASP A 41 57.82 -17.83 4.63
CA ASP A 41 58.59 -17.24 3.53
C ASP A 41 59.99 -16.83 4.00
N SER A 42 60.12 -16.31 5.22
CA SER A 42 61.42 -15.98 5.83
C SER A 42 62.25 -17.24 6.09
N LEU A 43 61.62 -18.30 6.58
CA LEU A 43 62.27 -19.59 6.84
C LEU A 43 62.78 -20.22 5.52
N LEU A 44 61.96 -20.19 4.46
CA LEU A 44 62.34 -20.65 3.12
C LEU A 44 63.48 -19.81 2.52
N ARG A 45 63.41 -18.49 2.68
CA ARG A 45 64.45 -17.56 2.21
C ARG A 45 65.77 -17.85 2.90
N GLU A 46 65.80 -17.95 4.24
CA GLU A 46 67.02 -18.23 4.99
C GLU A 46 67.65 -19.57 4.61
N LEU A 47 66.84 -20.62 4.42
CA LEU A 47 67.29 -21.92 3.91
C LEU A 47 67.87 -21.83 2.48
N SER A 48 67.28 -20.99 1.62
CA SER A 48 67.72 -20.83 0.23
C SER A 48 69.00 -19.99 0.08
N THR A 49 69.21 -19.01 0.95
CA THR A 49 70.36 -18.10 0.91
C THR A 49 71.60 -18.61 1.65
N SER A 50 71.48 -19.65 2.48
CA SER A 50 72.64 -20.21 3.16
C SER A 50 73.52 -21.02 2.19
N THR A 51 74.72 -20.51 1.91
CA THR A 51 75.75 -21.20 1.12
C THR A 51 76.88 -21.69 2.04
N GLY A 52 77.08 -23.01 2.13
CA GLY A 52 78.08 -23.64 3.01
C GLY A 52 77.51 -24.78 3.87
N ASN A 53 78.33 -25.34 4.76
CA ASN A 53 77.93 -26.44 5.66
C ASN A 53 76.92 -25.92 6.71
N MET A 54 75.64 -26.27 6.55
CA MET A 54 74.52 -25.73 7.33
C MET A 54 74.59 -26.04 8.83
N LEU A 55 75.34 -27.07 9.22
CA LEU A 55 75.49 -27.51 10.61
C LEU A 55 76.38 -26.60 11.46
N ASP A 56 77.24 -25.79 10.83
CA ASP A 56 78.23 -24.96 11.53
C ASP A 56 77.76 -23.51 11.73
N ASN A 57 76.64 -23.11 11.11
CA ASN A 57 76.09 -21.77 11.21
C ASN A 57 75.15 -21.63 12.42
N VAL A 58 75.74 -21.40 13.60
CA VAL A 58 75.02 -21.24 14.88
C VAL A 58 73.98 -20.10 14.84
N GLU A 59 74.24 -19.03 14.08
CA GLU A 59 73.34 -17.89 13.95
C GLU A 59 72.10 -18.21 13.12
N LEU A 60 72.26 -18.99 12.05
CA LEU A 60 71.17 -19.52 11.24
C LEU A 60 70.30 -20.49 12.05
N ILE A 61 70.92 -21.42 12.80
CA ILE A 61 70.18 -22.37 13.64
C ILE A 61 69.31 -21.63 14.68
N LYS A 62 69.87 -20.62 15.35
CA LYS A 62 69.14 -19.81 16.33
C LYS A 62 67.98 -19.02 15.70
N THR A 63 68.17 -18.50 14.49
CA THR A 63 67.13 -17.75 13.78
C THR A 63 66.01 -18.66 13.29
N LEU A 64 66.35 -19.84 12.76
CA LEU A 64 65.38 -20.89 12.39
C LEU A 64 64.56 -21.38 13.59
N GLU A 65 65.20 -21.59 14.75
CA GLU A 65 64.52 -22.02 15.97
C GLU A 65 63.56 -20.94 16.50
N ASN A 66 63.96 -19.67 16.47
CA ASN A 66 63.10 -18.54 16.83
C ASN A 66 61.90 -18.39 15.88
N THR A 67 62.12 -18.49 14.56
CA THR A 67 61.06 -18.40 13.54
C THR A 67 60.09 -19.57 13.67
N LYS A 68 60.58 -20.79 13.89
CA LYS A 68 59.75 -21.98 14.15
C LYS A 68 58.91 -21.83 15.42
N THR A 69 59.51 -21.34 16.50
CA THR A 69 58.80 -21.14 17.78
C THR A 69 57.66 -20.12 17.61
N LYS A 70 57.93 -18.97 16.97
CA LYS A 70 56.90 -17.97 16.65
C LYS A 70 55.81 -18.51 15.73
N ALA A 71 56.18 -19.27 14.69
CA ALA A 71 55.22 -19.89 13.78
C ALA A 71 54.29 -20.87 14.52
N THR A 72 54.85 -21.66 15.44
CA THR A 72 54.07 -22.60 16.26
C THR A 72 53.11 -21.87 17.21
N GLU A 73 53.55 -20.76 17.81
CA GLU A 73 52.71 -19.90 18.66
C GLU A 73 51.55 -19.29 17.87
N VAL A 74 51.83 -18.72 16.69
CA VAL A 74 50.81 -18.14 15.80
C VAL A 74 49.83 -19.22 15.32
N SER A 75 50.33 -20.42 14.99
CA SER A 75 49.49 -21.57 14.62
C SER A 75 48.52 -21.94 15.75
N SER A 76 48.99 -21.99 17.00
CA SER A 76 48.12 -22.29 18.15
C SER A 76 47.07 -21.19 18.40
N LYS A 77 47.43 -19.92 18.19
CA LYS A 77 46.47 -18.80 18.27
C LYS A 77 45.40 -18.88 17.19
N LEU A 78 45.76 -19.31 15.98
CA LEU A 78 44.81 -19.53 14.89
C LEU A 78 43.85 -20.69 15.17
N GLU A 79 44.31 -21.77 15.81
CA GLU A 79 43.44 -22.87 16.25
C GLU A 79 42.45 -22.42 17.33
N LEU A 80 42.92 -21.68 18.34
CA LEU A 80 42.05 -21.11 19.37
C LEU A 80 41.03 -20.14 18.76
N ALA A 81 41.47 -19.24 17.87
CA ALA A 81 40.59 -18.31 17.17
C ALA A 81 39.52 -19.03 16.35
N MET A 82 39.83 -20.19 15.77
CA MET A 82 38.86 -21.02 15.05
C MET A 82 37.79 -21.60 15.97
N SER A 83 38.16 -22.08 17.17
CA SER A 83 37.20 -22.54 18.17
C SER A 83 36.30 -21.39 18.64
N THR A 84 36.90 -20.25 18.98
CA THR A 84 36.16 -19.05 19.42
C THR A 84 35.21 -18.54 18.33
N ALA A 85 35.64 -18.54 17.07
CA ALA A 85 34.79 -18.15 15.94
C ALA A 85 33.55 -19.04 15.84
N LYS A 86 33.70 -20.36 16.06
CA LYS A 86 32.58 -21.31 16.06
C LYS A 86 31.59 -21.03 17.20
N ASP A 87 32.08 -20.69 18.39
CA ASP A 87 31.22 -20.35 19.53
C ASP A 87 30.47 -19.02 19.29
N ILE A 88 31.15 -18.03 18.72
CA ILE A 88 30.53 -16.76 18.30
C ILE A 88 29.44 -17.02 17.25
N ASP A 89 29.71 -17.85 16.25
CA ASP A 89 28.72 -18.15 15.21
C ASP A 89 27.50 -18.91 15.76
N LEU A 90 27.70 -19.81 16.74
CA LEU A 90 26.59 -20.45 17.46
C LEU A 90 25.69 -19.44 18.19
N LEU A 91 26.29 -18.46 18.86
CA LEU A 91 25.53 -17.39 19.55
C LEU A 91 24.80 -16.49 18.54
N ARG A 92 25.44 -16.17 17.41
CA ARG A 92 24.85 -15.36 16.33
C ARG A 92 23.68 -16.09 15.69
N ASP A 93 23.75 -17.41 15.52
CA ASP A 93 22.67 -18.20 14.92
C ASP A 93 21.35 -18.10 15.70
N GLY A 94 21.40 -17.78 17.00
CA GLY A 94 20.21 -17.46 17.80
C GLY A 94 19.39 -16.28 17.25
N TYR A 95 19.98 -15.38 16.46
CA TYR A 95 19.33 -14.23 15.82
C TYR A 95 18.97 -14.46 14.35
N ARG A 96 19.34 -15.62 13.77
CA ARG A 96 19.16 -15.92 12.35
C ARG A 96 17.71 -15.92 11.89
N SER A 97 16.76 -16.22 12.78
CA SER A 97 15.33 -16.19 12.47
C SER A 97 14.86 -14.83 11.96
N VAL A 98 15.33 -13.73 12.58
CA VAL A 98 15.04 -12.35 12.16
C VAL A 98 15.72 -12.04 10.82
N ALA A 99 16.97 -12.45 10.65
CA ALA A 99 17.72 -12.23 9.42
C ALA A 99 17.10 -12.95 8.22
N LYS A 100 16.69 -14.22 8.39
CA LYS A 100 15.98 -15.01 7.39
C LYS A 100 14.64 -14.37 7.03
N ARG A 101 13.87 -13.90 8.04
CA ARG A 101 12.62 -13.16 7.81
C ARG A 101 12.88 -11.90 6.98
N GLY A 102 13.88 -11.11 7.36
CA GLY A 102 14.27 -9.89 6.65
C GLY A 102 14.73 -10.16 5.22
N ALA A 103 15.47 -11.24 4.96
CA ALA A 103 15.88 -11.59 3.61
C ALA A 103 14.68 -11.93 2.73
N ILE A 104 13.73 -12.74 3.24
CA ILE A 104 12.50 -13.07 2.50
C ILE A 104 11.70 -11.81 2.16
N LEU A 105 11.49 -10.92 3.14
CA LEU A 105 10.72 -9.69 2.94
C LEU A 105 11.37 -8.75 1.91
N PHE A 106 12.70 -8.65 1.90
CA PHE A 106 13.42 -7.87 0.89
C PHE A 106 13.21 -8.44 -0.51
N PHE A 107 13.34 -9.75 -0.68
CA PHE A 107 13.13 -10.37 -2.00
C PHE A 107 11.70 -10.21 -2.49
N VAL A 108 10.69 -10.37 -1.62
CA VAL A 108 9.30 -10.09 -2.00
C VAL A 108 9.12 -8.63 -2.45
N LEU A 109 9.69 -7.68 -1.71
CA LEU A 109 9.64 -6.26 -2.06
C LEU A 109 10.35 -5.98 -3.41
N SER A 110 11.51 -6.60 -3.64
CA SER A 110 12.26 -6.46 -4.89
C SER A 110 11.57 -7.13 -6.08
N ASP A 111 10.90 -8.26 -5.86
CA ASP A 111 10.18 -9.00 -6.91
C ASP A 111 8.96 -8.21 -7.44
N MET A 112 8.45 -7.24 -6.67
CA MET A 112 7.38 -6.35 -7.14
C MET A 112 7.78 -5.53 -8.37
N ALA A 113 9.08 -5.32 -8.62
CA ALA A 113 9.58 -4.68 -9.84
C ALA A 113 9.17 -5.42 -11.13
N VAL A 114 8.90 -6.73 -11.05
CA VAL A 114 8.40 -7.55 -12.16
C VAL A 114 6.94 -7.22 -12.48
N VAL A 115 6.15 -6.82 -11.47
CA VAL A 115 4.74 -6.45 -11.63
C VAL A 115 4.63 -5.06 -12.28
N ASN A 116 5.46 -4.11 -11.84
CA ASN A 116 5.54 -2.79 -12.43
C ASN A 116 6.96 -2.25 -12.29
N SER A 117 7.52 -1.74 -13.37
CA SER A 117 8.87 -1.17 -13.42
C SER A 117 9.09 0.00 -12.45
N MET A 118 8.03 0.66 -11.98
CA MET A 118 8.11 1.73 -10.98
C MET A 118 8.37 1.22 -9.55
N TYR A 119 8.16 -0.07 -9.27
CA TYR A 119 8.30 -0.68 -7.94
C TYR A 119 9.76 -1.10 -7.64
N GLN A 120 10.69 -0.17 -7.83
CA GLN A 120 12.11 -0.41 -7.58
C GLN A 120 12.48 0.04 -6.18
N TYR A 121 13.15 -0.83 -5.43
CA TYR A 121 13.60 -0.55 -4.06
C TYR A 121 15.10 -0.83 -3.93
N ALA A 122 15.85 0.12 -3.36
CA ALA A 122 17.25 -0.12 -3.02
C ALA A 122 17.37 -0.92 -1.72
N LEU A 123 18.42 -1.74 -1.64
CA LEU A 123 18.80 -2.41 -0.40
C LEU A 123 19.10 -1.40 0.72
N SER A 124 19.71 -0.25 0.41
CA SER A 124 20.02 0.80 1.40
C SER A 124 18.75 1.37 2.06
N ALA A 125 17.71 1.65 1.25
CA ALA A 125 16.43 2.12 1.76
C ALA A 125 15.75 1.04 2.63
N TYR A 126 15.79 -0.21 2.18
CA TYR A 126 15.29 -1.34 2.96
C TYR A 126 16.02 -1.51 4.30
N LEU A 127 17.35 -1.36 4.34
CA LEU A 127 18.14 -1.42 5.57
C LEU A 127 17.75 -0.32 6.56
N GLY A 128 17.34 0.85 6.06
CA GLY A 128 16.75 1.92 6.88
C GLY A 128 15.48 1.44 7.60
N VAL A 129 14.53 0.87 6.85
CA VAL A 129 13.28 0.30 7.40
C VAL A 129 13.55 -0.87 8.35
N PHE A 130 14.51 -1.73 8.01
CA PHE A 130 14.93 -2.86 8.84
C PHE A 130 15.48 -2.38 10.20
N THR A 131 16.40 -1.41 10.18
CA THR A 131 16.98 -0.84 11.41
C THR A 131 15.95 -0.08 12.23
N TYR A 132 15.06 0.68 11.57
CA TYR A 132 13.92 1.32 12.23
C TYR A 132 13.03 0.30 12.94
N SER A 133 12.77 -0.85 12.31
CA SER A 133 11.95 -1.93 12.88
C SER A 133 12.59 -2.54 14.12
N LEU A 134 13.91 -2.75 14.13
CA LEU A 134 14.63 -3.25 15.30
C LEU A 134 14.49 -2.31 16.51
N ARG A 135 14.58 -0.99 16.27
CA ARG A 135 14.45 0.03 17.32
C ARG A 135 13.01 0.21 17.80
N LYS A 136 12.03 0.12 16.91
CA LYS A 136 10.60 0.30 17.21
C LYS A 136 9.99 -0.92 17.92
N ALA A 137 10.49 -2.11 17.65
CA ALA A 137 9.98 -3.34 18.24
C ALA A 137 10.01 -3.29 19.78
N LEU A 138 9.00 -3.88 20.42
CA LEU A 138 8.90 -3.90 21.88
C LEU A 138 10.07 -4.70 22.51
N PRO A 139 10.79 -4.13 23.49
CA PRO A 139 11.88 -4.85 24.18
C PRO A 139 11.30 -5.96 25.07
N ASP A 140 12.03 -7.07 25.19
CA ASP A 140 11.68 -8.19 26.08
C ASP A 140 12.98 -8.82 26.63
N THR A 141 12.90 -9.33 27.85
CA THR A 141 14.00 -10.05 28.53
C THR A 141 14.27 -11.42 27.94
N SER A 142 13.25 -12.10 27.39
CA SER A 142 13.40 -13.38 26.72
C SER A 142 13.82 -13.15 25.27
N GLN A 143 14.97 -13.69 24.88
CA GLN A 143 15.47 -13.60 23.51
C GLN A 143 14.42 -14.06 22.49
N GLU A 144 13.76 -15.20 22.72
CA GLU A 144 12.74 -15.71 21.80
C GLU A 144 11.55 -14.75 21.62
N LYS A 145 11.01 -14.21 22.72
CA LYS A 145 9.91 -13.22 22.66
C LYS A 145 10.35 -11.92 22.00
N ARG A 146 11.55 -11.44 22.31
CA ARG A 146 12.15 -10.25 21.67
C ARG A 146 12.25 -10.44 20.16
N LEU A 147 12.78 -11.58 19.70
CA LEU A 147 12.90 -11.89 18.28
C LEU A 147 11.53 -11.98 17.60
N ASN A 148 10.53 -12.56 18.25
CA ASN A 148 9.15 -12.58 17.73
C ASN A 148 8.55 -11.18 17.61
N ASN A 149 8.75 -10.31 18.61
CA ASN A 149 8.32 -8.91 18.54
C ASN A 149 8.98 -8.19 17.36
N ILE A 150 10.29 -8.39 17.17
CA ILE A 150 11.03 -7.84 16.03
C ILE A 150 10.47 -8.36 14.71
N ILE A 151 10.24 -9.66 14.57
CA ILE A 151 9.69 -10.28 13.35
C ILE A 151 8.33 -9.68 13.00
N ASN A 152 7.45 -9.50 14.00
CA ASN A 152 6.13 -8.92 13.81
C ASN A 152 6.22 -7.45 13.38
N THR A 153 6.97 -6.63 14.13
CA THR A 153 7.17 -5.21 13.80
C THR A 153 7.84 -5.01 12.44
N LEU A 154 8.84 -5.83 12.10
CA LEU A 154 9.50 -5.80 10.80
C LEU A 154 8.53 -6.13 9.66
N THR A 155 7.70 -7.15 9.83
CA THR A 155 6.73 -7.55 8.79
C THR A 155 5.72 -6.43 8.54
N VAL A 156 5.20 -5.78 9.59
CA VAL A 156 4.27 -4.64 9.46
C VAL A 156 4.96 -3.44 8.79
N ASN A 157 6.11 -3.00 9.29
CA ASN A 157 6.78 -1.81 8.75
C ASN A 157 7.20 -2.00 7.29
N VAL A 158 7.66 -3.20 6.89
CA VAL A 158 8.00 -3.48 5.49
C VAL A 158 6.74 -3.54 4.61
N TYR A 159 5.64 -4.10 5.11
CA TYR A 159 4.37 -4.08 4.42
C TYR A 159 3.88 -2.65 4.19
N GLU A 160 3.85 -1.83 5.24
CA GLU A 160 3.48 -0.40 5.17
C GLU A 160 4.37 0.35 4.18
N TYR A 161 5.69 0.20 4.28
CA TYR A 161 6.66 0.82 3.37
C TYR A 161 6.47 0.39 1.91
N GLY A 162 6.15 -0.88 1.64
CA GLY A 162 5.80 -1.33 0.29
C GLY A 162 4.48 -0.73 -0.18
N CYS A 163 3.46 -0.69 0.68
CA CYS A 163 2.14 -0.16 0.37
C CYS A 163 2.13 1.34 0.07
N THR A 164 3.08 2.14 0.58
CA THR A 164 3.18 3.55 0.18
C THR A 164 3.56 3.70 -1.29
N GLY A 165 4.36 2.79 -1.84
CA GLY A 165 4.88 2.86 -3.21
C GLY A 165 4.15 1.98 -4.24
N ILE A 166 3.10 1.26 -3.85
CA ILE A 166 2.40 0.27 -4.68
C ILE A 166 0.93 0.67 -4.90
N PHE A 167 0.44 0.46 -6.12
CA PHE A 167 -0.95 0.70 -6.50
C PHE A 167 -1.90 -0.25 -5.76
N GLU A 168 -3.08 0.26 -5.39
CA GLU A 168 -4.12 -0.45 -4.64
C GLU A 168 -4.41 -1.83 -5.23
N LYS A 169 -4.56 -1.92 -6.56
CA LYS A 169 -4.81 -3.17 -7.29
C LYS A 169 -3.75 -4.26 -7.09
N HIS A 170 -2.54 -3.89 -6.69
CA HIS A 170 -1.42 -4.81 -6.46
C HIS A 170 -1.13 -5.06 -4.97
N LYS A 171 -1.79 -4.36 -4.04
CA LYS A 171 -1.52 -4.54 -2.60
C LYS A 171 -1.91 -5.93 -2.10
N LEU A 172 -3.05 -6.48 -2.54
CA LEU A 172 -3.42 -7.86 -2.19
C LEU A 172 -2.43 -8.87 -2.76
N LEU A 173 -1.93 -8.65 -3.98
CA LEU A 173 -0.88 -9.49 -4.58
C LEU A 173 0.40 -9.45 -3.74
N PHE A 174 0.81 -8.27 -3.28
CA PHE A 174 1.97 -8.11 -2.41
C PHE A 174 1.78 -8.85 -1.08
N SER A 175 0.65 -8.69 -0.40
CA SER A 175 0.30 -9.44 0.82
C SER A 175 0.29 -10.95 0.59
N PHE A 176 -0.25 -11.39 -0.56
CA PHE A 176 -0.25 -12.78 -0.94
C PHE A 176 1.18 -13.30 -1.16
N GLN A 177 2.04 -12.58 -1.88
CA GLN A 177 3.43 -12.97 -2.09
C GLN A 177 4.22 -13.07 -0.76
N ILE A 178 4.02 -12.11 0.15
CA ILE A 178 4.60 -12.18 1.51
C ILE A 178 4.15 -13.47 2.17
N THR A 179 2.83 -13.71 2.24
CA THR A 179 2.26 -14.90 2.88
C THR A 179 2.81 -16.19 2.28
N MET A 180 2.85 -16.27 0.95
CA MET A 180 3.33 -17.44 0.21
C MET A 180 4.80 -17.74 0.50
N LYS A 181 5.69 -16.75 0.38
CA LYS A 181 7.13 -16.97 0.63
C LYS A 181 7.41 -17.36 2.08
N LEU A 182 6.63 -16.81 3.03
CA LEU A 182 6.74 -17.17 4.44
C LEU A 182 6.28 -18.60 4.71
N GLU A 183 5.14 -19.03 4.18
CA GLU A 183 4.63 -20.39 4.37
C GLU A 183 5.48 -21.44 3.62
N GLN A 184 6.02 -21.10 2.45
CA GLN A 184 7.03 -21.91 1.77
C GLN A 184 8.29 -22.07 2.62
N SER A 185 8.77 -21.00 3.28
CA SER A 185 9.93 -21.07 4.16
C SER A 185 9.71 -21.93 5.42
N ARG A 186 8.45 -22.17 5.79
CA ARG A 186 7.99 -23.04 6.89
C ARG A 186 7.67 -24.45 6.42
N GLY A 187 7.73 -24.74 5.12
CA GLY A 187 7.38 -26.04 4.54
C GLY A 187 5.88 -26.37 4.53
N LYS A 188 5.01 -25.37 4.76
CA LYS A 188 3.55 -25.56 4.78
C LYS A 188 2.91 -25.49 3.39
N VAL A 189 3.61 -24.90 2.43
CA VAL A 189 3.19 -24.85 1.03
C VAL A 189 4.36 -25.28 0.15
N SER A 190 4.09 -26.19 -0.78
CA SER A 190 5.06 -26.66 -1.76
C SER A 190 5.02 -25.82 -3.05
N GLN A 191 6.14 -25.77 -3.80
CA GLN A 191 6.16 -25.09 -5.09
C GLN A 191 5.18 -25.71 -6.12
N PRO A 192 5.01 -27.06 -6.20
CA PRO A 192 4.01 -27.67 -7.07
C PRO A 192 2.56 -27.24 -6.75
N GLU A 193 2.19 -27.13 -5.46
CA GLU A 193 0.85 -26.65 -5.08
C GLU A 193 0.63 -25.21 -5.54
N LEU A 194 1.64 -24.33 -5.37
CA LEU A 194 1.57 -22.95 -5.85
C LEU A 194 1.49 -22.87 -7.38
N ASP A 195 2.28 -23.67 -8.08
CA ASP A 195 2.26 -23.72 -9.54
C ASP A 195 0.90 -24.16 -10.06
N PHE A 196 0.29 -25.19 -9.44
CA PHE A 196 -1.08 -25.59 -9.73
C PHE A 196 -2.08 -24.47 -9.43
N PHE A 197 -1.97 -23.81 -8.27
CA PHE A 197 -2.87 -22.71 -7.89
C PHE A 197 -2.85 -21.56 -8.89
N ILE A 198 -1.71 -21.23 -9.50
CA ILE A 198 -1.59 -20.13 -10.46
C ILE A 198 -2.09 -20.60 -11.83
N LYS A 199 -1.63 -21.77 -12.29
CA LYS A 199 -1.75 -22.21 -13.68
C LYS A 199 -2.95 -23.09 -13.97
N GLY A 200 -3.41 -23.89 -13.02
CA GLY A 200 -4.37 -24.97 -13.24
C GLY A 200 -3.86 -26.03 -14.24
N ALA A 201 -4.78 -26.69 -14.92
CA ALA A 201 -4.51 -27.58 -16.04
C ALA A 201 -4.31 -26.78 -17.33
N ILE A 202 -3.07 -26.76 -17.84
CA ILE A 202 -2.71 -26.12 -19.13
C ILE A 202 -2.64 -27.15 -20.28
N THR A 203 -2.89 -28.42 -20.01
CA THR A 203 -2.73 -29.50 -21.00
C THR A 203 -3.78 -29.42 -22.11
N LEU A 204 -3.33 -29.57 -23.35
CA LEU A 204 -4.20 -29.63 -24.55
C LEU A 204 -4.95 -30.96 -24.66
N GLU A 205 -4.45 -32.01 -24.03
CA GLU A 205 -5.06 -33.33 -24.00
C GLU A 205 -6.20 -33.34 -22.97
N LYS A 206 -7.42 -33.63 -23.45
CA LYS A 206 -8.60 -33.76 -22.60
C LYS A 206 -8.51 -35.01 -21.75
N THR A 207 -8.96 -34.92 -20.50
CA THR A 207 -8.98 -36.08 -19.61
C THR A 207 -9.92 -37.17 -20.12
N SER A 208 -9.53 -38.42 -19.89
CA SER A 208 -10.35 -39.59 -20.20
C SER A 208 -11.50 -39.79 -19.22
N VAL A 209 -11.51 -39.05 -18.11
CA VAL A 209 -12.55 -39.13 -17.06
C VAL A 209 -13.71 -38.21 -17.44
N PRO A 210 -14.92 -38.74 -17.67
CA PRO A 210 -16.06 -37.93 -18.06
C PRO A 210 -16.54 -37.04 -16.91
N CYS A 211 -16.93 -35.80 -17.22
CA CYS A 211 -17.49 -34.89 -16.24
C CYS A 211 -18.86 -35.38 -15.76
N PRO A 212 -19.09 -35.51 -14.43
CA PRO A 212 -20.33 -36.04 -13.89
C PRO A 212 -21.51 -35.07 -13.97
N ALA A 213 -21.27 -33.78 -14.24
CA ALA A 213 -22.33 -32.77 -14.23
C ALA A 213 -22.08 -31.61 -15.21
N LYS A 214 -23.16 -31.14 -15.85
CA LYS A 214 -23.09 -30.03 -16.84
C LYS A 214 -22.82 -28.65 -16.25
N TRP A 215 -23.02 -28.47 -14.93
CA TRP A 215 -22.81 -27.19 -14.25
C TRP A 215 -21.34 -26.94 -13.90
N ILE A 216 -20.50 -27.98 -13.93
CA ILE A 216 -19.04 -27.85 -13.80
C ILE A 216 -18.50 -27.43 -15.17
N SER A 217 -17.68 -26.38 -15.20
CA SER A 217 -17.05 -25.93 -16.44
C SER A 217 -16.05 -27.00 -16.94
N ALA A 218 -15.86 -27.07 -18.27
CA ALA A 218 -14.90 -28.01 -18.85
C ALA A 218 -13.49 -27.81 -18.25
N GLN A 219 -13.05 -26.55 -18.14
CA GLN A 219 -11.75 -26.22 -17.53
C GLN A 219 -11.68 -26.61 -16.04
N GLY A 220 -12.74 -26.32 -15.27
CA GLY A 220 -12.78 -26.67 -13.84
C GLY A 220 -12.71 -28.18 -13.62
N TRP A 221 -13.31 -28.98 -14.52
CA TRP A 221 -13.19 -30.43 -14.46
C TRP A 221 -11.77 -30.93 -14.77
N GLU A 222 -11.11 -30.36 -15.78
CA GLU A 222 -9.70 -30.66 -16.07
C GLU A 222 -8.80 -30.31 -14.86
N ASP A 223 -9.07 -29.18 -14.21
CA ASP A 223 -8.36 -28.78 -12.98
C ASP A 223 -8.58 -29.78 -11.84
N ILE A 224 -9.82 -30.28 -11.64
CA ILE A 224 -10.15 -31.31 -10.63
C ILE A 224 -9.38 -32.61 -10.89
N VAL A 225 -9.37 -33.09 -12.13
CA VAL A 225 -8.71 -34.34 -12.49
C VAL A 225 -7.19 -34.19 -12.33
N LYS A 226 -6.62 -33.06 -12.76
CA LYS A 226 -5.21 -32.76 -12.53
C LYS A 226 -4.87 -32.68 -11.05
N LEU A 227 -5.67 -31.99 -10.24
CA LEU A 227 -5.49 -31.91 -8.79
C LEU A 227 -5.47 -33.31 -8.15
N SER A 228 -6.36 -34.19 -8.59
CA SER A 228 -6.42 -35.57 -8.09
C SER A 228 -5.21 -36.43 -8.50
N THR A 229 -4.60 -36.12 -9.64
CA THR A 229 -3.45 -36.86 -10.19
C THR A 229 -2.15 -36.39 -9.55
N ASP A 230 -1.94 -35.08 -9.52
CA ASP A 230 -0.71 -34.45 -9.00
C ASP A 230 -0.60 -34.58 -7.48
N PHE A 231 -1.74 -34.58 -6.75
CA PHE A 231 -1.79 -34.61 -5.29
C PHE A 231 -2.64 -35.79 -4.79
N LYS A 232 -2.26 -36.99 -5.21
CA LYS A 232 -3.02 -38.23 -5.01
C LYS A 232 -3.34 -38.55 -3.53
N GLU A 233 -2.43 -38.23 -2.62
CA GLU A 233 -2.60 -38.51 -1.18
C GLU A 233 -3.80 -37.76 -0.59
N THR A 234 -4.03 -36.52 -1.02
CA THR A 234 -5.08 -35.64 -0.49
C THR A 234 -6.33 -35.65 -1.37
N PHE A 235 -6.15 -35.62 -2.69
CA PHE A 235 -7.23 -35.39 -3.65
C PHE A 235 -7.53 -36.58 -4.57
N GLY A 236 -6.87 -37.73 -4.42
CA GLY A 236 -7.00 -38.87 -5.34
C GLY A 236 -8.44 -39.38 -5.52
N ASN A 237 -9.28 -39.29 -4.46
CA ASN A 237 -10.68 -39.72 -4.50
C ASN A 237 -11.67 -38.61 -4.91
N LEU A 238 -11.19 -37.39 -5.16
CA LEU A 238 -12.03 -36.22 -5.39
C LEU A 238 -12.99 -36.40 -6.58
N PRO A 239 -12.56 -36.85 -7.79
CA PRO A 239 -13.48 -37.06 -8.91
C PRO A 239 -14.57 -38.10 -8.60
N GLY A 240 -14.23 -39.14 -7.84
CA GLY A 240 -15.18 -40.17 -7.40
C GLY A 240 -16.17 -39.66 -6.35
N ASN A 241 -15.72 -38.82 -5.41
CA ASN A 241 -16.59 -38.21 -4.40
C ASN A 241 -17.58 -37.20 -5.03
N ILE A 242 -17.14 -36.45 -6.04
CA ILE A 242 -18.04 -35.56 -6.80
C ILE A 242 -19.08 -36.38 -7.57
N SER A 243 -18.65 -37.48 -8.21
CA SER A 243 -19.55 -38.34 -8.99
C SER A 243 -20.60 -39.07 -8.14
N SER A 244 -20.26 -39.40 -6.89
CA SER A 244 -21.18 -40.06 -5.96
C SER A 244 -22.16 -39.09 -5.30
N SER A 245 -21.75 -37.85 -5.01
CA SER A 245 -22.56 -36.86 -4.29
C SER A 245 -22.83 -35.57 -5.11
N VAL A 246 -23.15 -35.70 -6.40
CA VAL A 246 -23.32 -34.54 -7.32
C VAL A 246 -24.30 -33.48 -6.78
N SER A 247 -25.39 -33.89 -6.12
CA SER A 247 -26.41 -32.99 -5.58
C SER A 247 -25.89 -32.13 -4.42
N GLU A 248 -25.05 -32.69 -3.55
CA GLU A 248 -24.44 -31.99 -2.40
C GLU A 248 -23.44 -30.95 -2.89
N TRP A 249 -22.56 -31.35 -3.82
CA TRP A 249 -21.60 -30.45 -4.46
C TRP A 249 -22.29 -29.32 -5.23
N LYS A 250 -23.40 -29.62 -5.90
CA LYS A 250 -24.21 -28.59 -6.56
C LYS A 250 -24.79 -27.60 -5.56
N LYS A 251 -25.35 -28.07 -4.45
CA LYS A 251 -25.90 -27.20 -3.41
C LYS A 251 -24.85 -26.24 -2.85
N TRP A 252 -23.63 -26.74 -2.62
CA TRP A 252 -22.50 -25.91 -2.20
C TRP A 252 -22.04 -24.94 -3.30
N TYR A 253 -21.94 -25.40 -4.55
CA TYR A 253 -21.55 -24.58 -5.70
C TYR A 253 -22.50 -23.40 -5.95
N ASP A 254 -23.81 -23.63 -5.78
CA ASP A 254 -24.87 -22.65 -5.99
C ASP A 254 -24.98 -21.63 -4.84
N LEU A 255 -24.21 -21.77 -3.75
CA LEU A 255 -24.17 -20.77 -2.68
C LEU A 255 -23.56 -19.45 -3.20
N ASP A 256 -24.05 -18.35 -2.63
CA ASP A 256 -23.42 -17.06 -2.83
C ASP A 256 -21.99 -17.11 -2.26
N MET A 257 -21.79 -17.46 -0.99
CA MET A 257 -20.48 -17.46 -0.30
C MET A 257 -19.99 -18.88 0.06
N PRO A 258 -19.61 -19.72 -0.93
CA PRO A 258 -19.18 -21.09 -0.68
C PRO A 258 -17.88 -21.17 0.14
N GLU A 259 -17.03 -20.15 0.09
CA GLU A 259 -15.77 -20.08 0.83
C GLU A 259 -15.93 -19.93 2.36
N SER A 260 -17.14 -19.58 2.82
CA SER A 260 -17.49 -19.44 4.24
C SER A 260 -18.22 -20.66 4.81
N VAL A 261 -18.49 -21.66 3.98
CA VAL A 261 -19.21 -22.88 4.34
C VAL A 261 -18.31 -24.08 4.13
N ASP A 262 -18.48 -25.10 4.96
CA ASP A 262 -17.70 -26.32 4.86
C ASP A 262 -17.85 -27.02 3.51
N PHE A 263 -16.73 -27.58 3.03
CA PHE A 263 -16.70 -28.34 1.80
C PHE A 263 -17.46 -29.66 1.96
N PRO A 264 -18.23 -30.08 0.94
CA PRO A 264 -18.89 -31.38 0.91
C PRO A 264 -17.91 -32.54 1.16
N SER A 265 -18.44 -33.70 1.56
CA SER A 265 -17.63 -34.93 1.73
C SER A 265 -16.49 -34.85 2.77
N GLY A 266 -16.55 -33.89 3.71
CA GLY A 266 -15.62 -33.77 4.84
C GLY A 266 -14.23 -33.27 4.46
N TYR A 267 -14.10 -32.54 3.35
CA TYR A 267 -12.81 -31.97 2.93
C TYR A 267 -12.36 -30.80 3.84
N SER A 268 -13.26 -30.08 4.51
CA SER A 268 -12.89 -28.98 5.42
C SER A 268 -11.92 -29.40 6.54
N GLU A 269 -12.11 -30.59 7.12
CA GLU A 269 -11.30 -31.06 8.25
C GLU A 269 -9.99 -31.72 7.80
N LYS A 270 -9.95 -32.22 6.56
CA LYS A 270 -8.83 -32.99 6.00
C LYS A 270 -7.77 -32.12 5.33
N LEU A 271 -8.16 -30.96 4.82
CA LEU A 271 -7.31 -30.13 3.98
C LEU A 271 -6.54 -29.10 4.80
N ALA A 272 -5.26 -28.92 4.45
CA ALA A 272 -4.51 -27.75 4.92
C ALA A 272 -5.12 -26.45 4.36
N THR A 273 -4.88 -25.32 5.03
CA THR A 273 -5.49 -24.04 4.65
C THR A 273 -5.16 -23.61 3.22
N PHE A 274 -3.98 -23.93 2.68
CA PHE A 274 -3.67 -23.62 1.27
C PHE A 274 -4.38 -24.58 0.30
N GLN A 275 -4.55 -25.84 0.70
CA GLN A 275 -5.20 -26.87 -0.12
C GLN A 275 -6.70 -26.59 -0.31
N THR A 276 -7.36 -25.94 0.64
CA THR A 276 -8.75 -25.46 0.46
C THR A 276 -8.85 -24.42 -0.65
N LEU A 277 -7.83 -23.58 -0.86
CA LEU A 277 -7.77 -22.64 -1.98
C LEU A 277 -7.65 -23.36 -3.33
N LEU A 278 -6.85 -24.43 -3.39
CA LEU A 278 -6.71 -25.25 -4.60
C LEU A 278 -8.07 -25.85 -5.00
N LEU A 279 -8.79 -26.39 -4.01
CA LEU A 279 -10.10 -26.99 -4.22
C LEU A 279 -11.12 -25.93 -4.68
N LEU A 280 -11.24 -24.80 -3.97
CA LEU A 280 -12.17 -23.74 -4.33
C LEU A 280 -11.92 -23.20 -5.74
N ARG A 281 -10.65 -23.00 -6.12
CA ARG A 281 -10.26 -22.53 -7.47
C ARG A 281 -10.86 -23.41 -8.57
N CYS A 282 -10.88 -24.72 -8.38
CA CYS A 282 -11.37 -25.65 -9.40
C CYS A 282 -12.87 -25.49 -9.69
N PHE A 283 -13.65 -25.00 -8.72
CA PHE A 283 -15.10 -24.80 -8.85
C PHE A 283 -15.47 -23.35 -9.12
N ARG A 284 -14.99 -22.41 -8.30
CA ARG A 284 -15.44 -21.01 -8.25
C ARG A 284 -14.25 -20.04 -8.28
N VAL A 285 -13.69 -19.84 -9.48
CA VAL A 285 -12.56 -18.91 -9.71
C VAL A 285 -12.92 -17.48 -9.30
N ASP A 286 -14.19 -17.09 -9.44
CA ASP A 286 -14.73 -15.79 -9.01
C ASP A 286 -14.59 -15.54 -7.50
N ARG A 287 -14.58 -16.60 -6.68
CA ARG A 287 -14.43 -16.50 -5.22
C ARG A 287 -12.98 -16.55 -4.74
N VAL A 288 -12.01 -16.81 -5.62
CA VAL A 288 -10.58 -16.93 -5.26
C VAL A 288 -10.05 -15.65 -4.62
N TYR A 289 -10.47 -14.47 -5.08
CA TYR A 289 -10.04 -13.20 -4.48
C TYR A 289 -10.40 -13.11 -2.98
N ARG A 290 -11.64 -13.49 -2.62
CA ARG A 290 -12.11 -13.50 -1.24
C ARG A 290 -11.42 -14.58 -0.41
N ALA A 291 -11.23 -15.76 -1.00
CA ALA A 291 -10.54 -16.85 -0.33
C ALA A 291 -9.06 -16.53 -0.05
N ILE A 292 -8.35 -15.87 -0.98
CA ILE A 292 -6.99 -15.36 -0.74
C ILE A 292 -7.00 -14.36 0.41
N SER A 293 -7.98 -13.45 0.46
CA SER A 293 -8.10 -12.48 1.55
C SER A 293 -8.25 -13.20 2.90
N ASN A 294 -9.16 -14.18 2.99
CA ASN A 294 -9.36 -14.99 4.20
C ASN A 294 -8.09 -15.76 4.59
N TYR A 295 -7.37 -16.32 3.61
CA TYR A 295 -6.12 -17.03 3.83
C TYR A 295 -5.03 -16.12 4.43
N ILE A 296 -4.88 -14.92 3.89
CA ILE A 296 -3.95 -13.91 4.42
C ILE A 296 -4.36 -13.50 5.84
N THR A 297 -5.65 -13.24 6.07
CA THR A 297 -6.18 -12.88 7.40
C THR A 297 -5.89 -13.97 8.43
N LEU A 298 -6.00 -15.25 8.08
CA LEU A 298 -5.70 -16.35 8.99
C LEU A 298 -4.21 -16.42 9.37
N ILE A 299 -3.31 -16.13 8.42
CA ILE A 299 -1.86 -16.35 8.60
C ILE A 299 -1.14 -15.11 9.13
N LEU A 300 -1.45 -13.94 8.59
CA LEU A 300 -0.79 -12.68 8.93
C LEU A 300 -1.70 -11.73 9.73
N GLY A 301 -3.02 -11.81 9.54
CA GLY A 301 -4.00 -10.94 10.18
C GLY A 301 -4.69 -9.97 9.22
N GLU A 302 -5.77 -9.35 9.69
CA GLU A 302 -6.63 -8.47 8.89
C GLU A 302 -5.92 -7.20 8.38
N ASN A 303 -4.93 -6.71 9.14
CA ASN A 303 -4.17 -5.51 8.79
C ASN A 303 -3.41 -5.60 7.45
N TYR A 304 -3.25 -6.80 6.89
CA TYR A 304 -2.57 -7.03 5.62
C TYR A 304 -3.50 -7.08 4.40
N ILE A 305 -4.82 -6.99 4.61
CA ILE A 305 -5.82 -6.90 3.53
C ILE A 305 -6.50 -5.54 3.47
N THR A 306 -6.55 -4.82 4.60
CA THR A 306 -6.95 -3.42 4.64
C THR A 306 -5.74 -2.55 4.30
N PRO A 307 -5.84 -1.63 3.31
CA PRO A 307 -4.79 -0.65 3.10
C PRO A 307 -4.50 0.06 4.42
N PRO A 308 -3.22 0.22 4.82
CA PRO A 308 -2.91 0.86 6.09
C PRO A 308 -3.53 2.26 6.10
N VAL A 309 -4.55 2.43 6.94
CA VAL A 309 -5.02 3.76 7.33
C VAL A 309 -3.91 4.29 8.21
N ILE A 310 -3.17 5.28 7.71
CA ILE A 310 -2.09 5.91 8.46
C ILE A 310 -2.74 6.56 9.68
N SER A 311 -2.74 5.80 10.77
CA SER A 311 -3.30 6.17 12.06
C SER A 311 -2.15 6.78 12.86
N PRO A 312 -2.34 7.93 13.51
CA PRO A 312 -1.26 8.58 14.23
C PRO A 312 -0.72 7.71 15.36
N SER A 313 0.61 7.51 15.38
CA SER A 313 1.30 7.19 16.64
C SER A 313 1.17 8.39 17.58
N PRO A 314 0.95 8.20 18.90
CA PRO A 314 0.96 9.32 19.82
C PRO A 314 2.33 9.98 19.81
N CYS A 315 2.39 11.25 19.39
CA CYS A 315 3.59 12.07 19.47
C CYS A 315 4.13 12.02 20.90
N ARG A 316 5.39 11.59 21.07
CA ARG A 316 6.07 11.81 22.34
C ARG A 316 6.21 13.33 22.53
N PRO A 317 5.94 13.88 23.72
CA PRO A 317 6.26 15.27 23.98
C PRO A 317 7.77 15.45 23.78
N HIS A 318 8.14 16.36 22.88
CA HIS A 318 9.52 16.80 22.70
C HIS A 318 10.06 17.25 24.06
N SER A 319 11.08 16.56 24.56
CA SER A 319 11.88 17.06 25.68
C SER A 319 12.53 18.37 25.25
N PRO A 320 12.39 19.47 26.02
CA PRO A 320 13.08 20.71 25.69
C PRO A 320 14.59 20.51 25.82
N LEU A 321 15.30 21.17 24.89
CA LEU A 321 16.74 21.25 24.74
C LEU A 321 17.49 21.38 26.07
N SER A 322 18.52 20.57 26.21
CA SER A 322 19.53 20.61 27.26
C SER A 322 20.18 22.01 27.34
N LEU A 323 19.99 22.69 28.46
CA LEU A 323 20.91 23.73 28.93
C LEU A 323 21.98 23.05 29.80
N ASP A 324 23.24 23.22 29.39
CA ASP A 324 24.40 23.02 30.25
C ASP A 324 24.27 23.86 31.53
N SER A 325 24.51 23.26 32.69
CA SER A 325 25.49 23.79 33.65
C SER A 325 25.60 22.89 34.89
N SER A 326 26.85 22.54 35.17
CA SER A 326 27.36 22.01 36.41
C SER A 326 27.09 22.96 37.60
N LEU A 327 26.67 22.39 38.75
CA LEU A 327 27.22 22.63 40.10
C LEU A 327 26.30 22.05 41.20
N HIS A 328 26.90 21.12 41.97
CA HIS A 328 26.68 20.61 43.34
C HIS A 328 25.36 20.75 44.17
N PRO A 329 25.13 19.82 45.14
CA PRO A 329 23.83 19.55 45.78
C PRO A 329 23.71 20.13 47.20
N VAL A 330 22.49 20.50 47.64
CA VAL A 330 22.17 20.70 49.07
C VAL A 330 20.71 20.33 49.39
N LEU A 331 20.58 19.25 50.19
CA LEU A 331 19.69 18.94 51.32
C LEU A 331 18.30 19.61 51.53
N SER A 332 17.35 18.75 51.93
CA SER A 332 16.28 18.94 52.96
C SER A 332 15.14 19.93 52.63
N SER A 333 13.92 19.88 53.17
CA SER A 333 13.08 18.93 53.91
C SER A 333 11.68 19.59 54.00
N GLN A 334 10.68 18.84 54.48
CA GLN A 334 9.43 19.33 55.12
C GLN A 334 8.17 19.55 54.25
N TYR A 335 7.23 18.60 54.39
CA TYR A 335 5.78 18.84 54.56
C TYR A 335 5.52 19.67 55.86
N PRO A 336 4.33 20.28 56.16
CA PRO A 336 2.98 19.83 55.79
C PRO A 336 1.84 20.90 55.63
N THR A 337 0.66 20.40 55.20
CA THR A 337 -0.74 20.81 55.55
C THR A 337 -1.22 22.27 55.42
N SER A 338 -2.26 22.51 54.59
CA SER A 338 -3.67 22.70 55.01
C SER A 338 -4.52 23.45 53.96
N SER A 339 -5.83 23.32 54.14
CA SER A 339 -6.99 23.54 53.25
C SER A 339 -7.38 24.97 52.90
N LEU A 340 -8.21 25.07 51.83
CA LEU A 340 -9.13 26.15 51.40
C LEU A 340 -8.51 27.31 50.61
N ASP A 341 -8.73 27.35 49.29
CA ASP A 341 -9.87 28.09 48.73
C ASP A 341 -9.96 27.94 47.20
N ARG A 342 -11.20 27.81 46.73
CA ARG A 342 -11.55 27.79 45.30
C ARG A 342 -11.47 29.20 44.75
N HIS A 343 -10.42 29.53 43.99
CA HIS A 343 -10.50 30.55 42.95
C HIS A 343 -9.54 30.26 41.78
N ASN A 344 -10.15 29.90 40.65
CA ASN A 344 -9.85 30.37 39.31
C ASN A 344 -8.37 30.56 38.93
N ILE A 345 -7.74 29.50 38.42
CA ILE A 345 -6.59 29.61 37.52
C ILE A 345 -6.93 28.79 36.28
N GLN A 346 -7.24 29.49 35.19
CA GLN A 346 -7.22 28.96 33.84
C GLN A 346 -5.83 28.36 33.57
N SER A 347 -5.74 27.03 33.56
CA SER A 347 -4.73 26.36 32.75
C SER A 347 -4.95 26.76 31.28
N PRO A 348 -3.91 27.07 30.49
CA PRO A 348 -4.11 27.19 29.06
C PRO A 348 -4.52 25.80 28.58
N SER A 349 -5.80 25.66 28.22
CA SER A 349 -6.28 24.56 27.41
C SER A 349 -5.44 24.59 26.14
N CYS A 350 -4.45 23.72 26.07
CA CYS A 350 -3.79 23.40 24.82
C CYS A 350 -4.89 22.78 23.96
N THR A 351 -5.50 23.61 23.11
CA THR A 351 -6.47 23.19 22.11
C THR A 351 -5.78 22.14 21.26
N LEU A 352 -6.18 20.89 21.43
CA LEU A 352 -5.97 19.83 20.45
C LEU A 352 -6.51 20.34 19.12
N THR A 353 -5.66 20.97 18.31
CA THR A 353 -5.93 21.18 16.91
C THR A 353 -6.10 19.80 16.30
N SER A 354 -7.33 19.51 15.87
CA SER A 354 -7.72 18.31 15.13
C SER A 354 -6.75 18.08 13.97
N PHE A 355 -5.76 17.21 14.15
CA PHE A 355 -4.85 16.81 13.07
C PHE A 355 -5.55 15.79 12.17
N LYS A 356 -5.49 16.08 10.87
CA LYS A 356 -6.24 15.47 9.77
C LYS A 356 -5.49 14.25 9.20
N PRO A 357 -6.15 13.12 8.87
CA PRO A 357 -5.49 11.90 8.35
C PRO A 357 -4.65 12.08 7.08
N TYR A 358 -4.95 13.06 6.21
CA TYR A 358 -4.13 13.36 5.02
C TYR A 358 -2.93 14.27 5.30
N ASP A 359 -3.06 15.23 6.22
CA ASP A 359 -1.94 16.09 6.64
C ASP A 359 -0.83 15.22 7.30
N LEU A 360 -1.27 14.20 8.06
CA LEU A 360 -0.42 13.18 8.68
C LEU A 360 0.39 12.32 7.69
N LEU A 361 -0.07 12.12 6.44
CA LEU A 361 0.67 11.34 5.45
C LEU A 361 1.91 12.11 4.95
N LEU A 362 1.72 13.37 4.56
CA LEU A 362 2.79 14.22 4.04
C LEU A 362 3.82 14.58 5.13
N ASP A 363 3.37 14.76 6.38
CA ASP A 363 4.24 14.94 7.53
C ASP A 363 5.14 13.71 7.76
N ASN A 364 4.57 12.50 7.75
CA ASN A 364 5.34 11.26 7.88
C ASN A 364 6.33 11.06 6.71
N ILE A 365 5.92 11.40 5.48
CA ILE A 365 6.81 11.38 4.30
C ILE A 365 7.98 12.36 4.51
N LEU A 366 7.69 13.56 5.00
CA LEU A 366 8.70 14.59 5.27
C LEU A 366 9.69 14.14 6.35
N GLU A 367 9.21 13.56 7.45
CA GLU A 367 10.07 13.01 8.51
C GLU A 367 11.01 11.91 8.01
N GLN A 368 10.55 11.09 7.06
CA GLN A 368 11.35 10.04 6.46
C GLN A 368 12.30 10.56 5.38
N SER A 369 11.98 11.70 4.75
CA SER A 369 12.73 12.28 3.64
C SER A 369 14.09 12.86 4.07
N THR A 370 15.08 12.72 3.20
CA THR A 370 16.41 13.31 3.39
C THR A 370 16.82 14.13 2.17
N PRO A 371 17.80 15.05 2.27
CA PRO A 371 18.28 15.82 1.11
C PRO A 371 18.77 14.96 -0.07
N HIS A 372 19.26 13.75 0.20
CA HIS A 372 19.75 12.81 -0.82
C HIS A 372 18.66 11.86 -1.33
N MET A 373 17.49 11.83 -0.69
CA MET A 373 16.37 10.96 -1.03
C MET A 373 15.24 11.81 -1.65
N PRO A 374 15.14 11.86 -2.98
CA PRO A 374 13.99 12.49 -3.63
C PRO A 374 12.71 11.74 -3.27
N VAL A 375 11.58 12.46 -3.23
CA VAL A 375 10.26 11.88 -3.07
C VAL A 375 9.57 11.85 -4.44
N VAL A 376 9.12 10.67 -4.86
CA VAL A 376 8.44 10.48 -6.16
C VAL A 376 6.97 10.15 -5.90
N PHE A 377 6.10 11.09 -6.26
CA PHE A 377 4.67 10.86 -6.36
C PHE A 377 4.33 10.20 -7.68
N ILE A 378 3.81 8.98 -7.60
CA ILE A 378 3.31 8.22 -8.74
C ILE A 378 1.80 8.41 -8.77
N LEU A 379 1.34 9.16 -9.78
CA LEU A 379 -0.04 9.63 -9.84
C LEU A 379 -0.93 8.63 -10.58
N SER A 380 -2.11 8.33 -10.03
CA SER A 380 -3.24 7.84 -10.82
C SER A 380 -3.99 9.03 -11.41
N PRO A 381 -4.56 8.92 -12.63
CA PRO A 381 -5.17 10.06 -13.29
C PRO A 381 -6.33 10.64 -12.45
N GLY A 382 -6.38 11.98 -12.35
CA GLY A 382 -7.31 12.70 -11.48
C GLY A 382 -6.81 12.95 -10.06
N SER A 383 -5.61 12.48 -9.69
CA SER A 383 -4.95 12.79 -8.42
C SER A 383 -3.83 13.81 -8.61
N ASP A 384 -3.75 14.81 -7.74
CA ASP A 384 -2.66 15.80 -7.72
C ASP A 384 -2.30 16.21 -6.28
N PRO A 385 -1.09 15.87 -5.78
CA PRO A 385 -0.65 16.23 -4.44
C PRO A 385 -0.12 17.67 -4.32
N THR A 386 -0.03 18.44 -5.42
CA THR A 386 0.61 19.76 -5.43
C THR A 386 0.01 20.72 -4.41
N SER A 387 -1.33 20.81 -4.33
CA SER A 387 -1.99 21.76 -3.42
C SER A 387 -1.74 21.44 -1.95
N ASP A 388 -1.64 20.16 -1.59
CA ASP A 388 -1.40 19.71 -0.23
C ASP A 388 0.08 19.86 0.15
N LEU A 389 0.99 19.60 -0.79
CA LEU A 389 2.41 19.86 -0.60
C LEU A 389 2.72 21.37 -0.44
N MET A 390 2.00 22.24 -1.16
CA MET A 390 2.12 23.69 -0.99
C MET A 390 1.74 24.12 0.43
N LYS A 391 0.61 23.62 0.95
CA LYS A 391 0.19 23.90 2.34
C LYS A 391 1.23 23.38 3.34
N LEU A 392 1.74 22.16 3.14
CA LEU A 392 2.79 21.60 4.00
C LEU A 392 4.05 22.48 3.98
N ALA A 393 4.46 22.95 2.80
CA ALA A 393 5.62 23.80 2.65
C ALA A 393 5.44 25.16 3.34
N GLU A 394 4.24 25.75 3.27
CA GLU A 394 3.91 26.99 3.98
C GLU A 394 3.95 26.83 5.51
N LEU A 395 3.55 25.67 6.03
CA LEU A 395 3.60 25.36 7.46
C LEU A 395 5.01 25.03 7.95
N SER A 396 5.76 24.25 7.16
CA SER A 396 7.08 23.73 7.55
C SER A 396 8.22 24.73 7.29
N LEU A 397 8.11 25.56 6.26
CA LEU A 397 9.13 26.53 5.90
C LEU A 397 8.74 27.89 6.46
N SER A 398 9.54 28.40 7.39
CA SER A 398 9.34 29.73 8.01
C SER A 398 9.63 30.89 7.03
N GLY A 399 8.83 31.04 5.97
CA GLY A 399 8.89 32.16 5.03
C GLY A 399 8.37 31.83 3.62
N SER A 400 7.58 32.75 3.05
CA SER A 400 7.08 32.63 1.68
C SER A 400 8.23 32.61 0.66
N GLY A 401 8.21 31.64 -0.27
CA GLY A 401 9.13 31.63 -1.43
C GLY A 401 10.31 30.65 -1.34
N ARG A 402 10.39 29.82 -0.29
CA ARG A 402 11.33 28.69 -0.21
C ARG A 402 10.85 27.41 -0.89
N PHE A 403 9.61 27.40 -1.36
CA PHE A 403 9.05 26.35 -2.22
C PHE A 403 9.01 26.86 -3.67
N LYS A 404 9.58 26.07 -4.59
CA LYS A 404 9.57 26.32 -6.03
C LYS A 404 8.99 25.10 -6.74
N TYR A 405 8.18 25.32 -7.76
CA TYR A 405 7.66 24.26 -8.60
C TYR A 405 7.86 24.60 -10.07
N LEU A 406 8.05 23.58 -10.90
CA LEU A 406 8.21 23.69 -12.34
C LEU A 406 7.51 22.50 -13.01
N SER A 407 6.59 22.77 -13.93
CA SER A 407 6.01 21.72 -14.78
C SER A 407 6.94 21.42 -15.94
N LEU A 408 7.39 20.17 -16.04
CA LEU A 408 8.30 19.74 -17.09
C LEU A 408 7.56 19.58 -18.41
N GLY A 409 8.17 20.12 -19.45
CA GLY A 409 7.71 20.07 -20.84
C GLY A 409 8.86 20.42 -21.77
N GLN A 410 8.60 20.43 -23.07
CA GLN A 410 9.64 20.70 -24.07
C GLN A 410 10.32 22.05 -23.80
N GLY A 411 11.65 22.05 -23.74
CA GLY A 411 12.47 23.25 -23.53
C GLY A 411 12.69 23.70 -22.08
N GLN A 412 12.16 22.99 -21.08
CA GLN A 412 12.27 23.37 -19.66
C GLN A 412 13.54 22.84 -18.95
N GLU A 413 14.39 22.08 -19.65
CA GLU A 413 15.55 21.37 -19.08
C GLU A 413 16.53 22.31 -18.37
N ARG A 414 16.92 23.41 -19.03
CA ARG A 414 17.89 24.38 -18.47
C ARG A 414 17.35 25.11 -17.25
N ILE A 415 16.06 25.43 -17.26
CA ILE A 415 15.38 26.10 -16.15
C ILE A 415 15.30 25.15 -14.96
N ALA A 416 14.99 23.87 -15.20
CA ALA A 416 14.96 22.84 -14.17
C ALA A 416 16.33 22.67 -13.47
N LEU A 417 17.42 22.60 -14.24
CA LEU A 417 18.79 22.52 -13.69
C LEU A 417 19.14 23.75 -12.85
N SER A 418 18.90 24.95 -13.37
CA SER A 418 19.19 26.19 -12.64
C SER A 418 18.41 26.29 -11.32
N LEU A 419 17.15 25.86 -11.31
CA LEU A 419 16.34 25.78 -10.10
C LEU A 419 16.85 24.71 -9.13
N LEU A 420 17.29 23.56 -9.63
CA LEU A 420 17.86 22.47 -8.84
C LEU A 420 19.13 22.93 -8.12
N GLU A 421 20.09 23.50 -8.84
CA GLU A 421 21.34 24.03 -8.27
C GLU A 421 21.04 25.08 -7.19
N THR A 422 20.13 26.01 -7.48
CA THR A 422 19.70 27.04 -6.53
C THR A 422 19.06 26.42 -5.29
N ALA A 423 18.21 25.40 -5.46
CA ALA A 423 17.53 24.75 -4.36
C ALA A 423 18.47 23.94 -3.47
N ILE A 424 19.44 23.23 -4.07
CA ILE A 424 20.49 22.49 -3.35
C ILE A 424 21.34 23.46 -2.52
N ALA A 425 21.76 24.59 -3.11
CA ALA A 425 22.63 25.56 -2.45
C ALA A 425 21.92 26.34 -1.33
N ARG A 426 20.65 26.71 -1.54
CA ARG A 426 19.90 27.57 -0.61
C ARG A 426 19.00 26.80 0.36
N GLY A 427 18.91 25.48 0.26
CA GLY A 427 18.00 24.68 1.08
C GLY A 427 16.54 25.02 0.80
N GLN A 428 16.16 25.01 -0.48
CA GLN A 428 14.77 25.21 -0.90
C GLN A 428 14.14 23.87 -1.23
N TRP A 429 12.81 23.85 -1.24
CA TRP A 429 12.06 22.70 -1.73
C TRP A 429 11.77 22.93 -3.21
N LEU A 430 12.11 21.95 -4.04
CA LEU A 430 11.86 21.98 -5.47
C LEU A 430 10.88 20.86 -5.83
N MET A 431 9.81 21.21 -6.53
CA MET A 431 8.85 20.28 -7.11
C MET A 431 8.97 20.28 -8.63
N LEU A 432 9.29 19.14 -9.23
CA LEU A 432 9.24 18.96 -10.67
C LEU A 432 7.97 18.18 -11.03
N GLN A 433 7.05 18.82 -11.75
CA GLN A 433 5.80 18.20 -12.15
C GLN A 433 5.92 17.54 -13.53
N ASN A 434 5.05 16.57 -13.79
CA ASN A 434 4.91 15.89 -15.08
C ASN A 434 6.23 15.29 -15.62
N CYS A 435 7.03 14.66 -14.76
CA CYS A 435 8.33 14.10 -15.13
C CYS A 435 8.27 13.08 -16.29
N HIS A 436 7.15 12.38 -16.45
CA HIS A 436 6.89 11.46 -17.56
C HIS A 436 6.90 12.14 -18.94
N LEU A 437 6.64 13.45 -19.03
CA LEU A 437 6.66 14.20 -20.29
C LEU A 437 8.08 14.51 -20.78
N LEU A 438 9.10 14.37 -19.92
CA LEU A 438 10.48 14.72 -20.25
C LEU A 438 11.49 13.73 -19.65
N VAL A 439 11.35 12.46 -20.02
CA VAL A 439 12.19 11.36 -19.51
C VAL A 439 13.67 11.52 -19.85
N THR A 440 14.01 12.18 -20.96
CA THR A 440 15.40 12.49 -21.34
C THR A 440 16.12 13.30 -20.28
N PHE A 441 15.44 14.32 -19.73
CA PHE A 441 15.96 15.15 -18.64
C PHE A 441 16.19 14.36 -17.36
N LEU A 442 15.36 13.35 -17.07
CA LEU A 442 15.50 12.56 -15.85
C LEU A 442 16.83 11.79 -15.78
N ARG A 443 17.44 11.43 -16.92
CA ARG A 443 18.78 10.84 -16.95
C ARG A 443 19.86 11.85 -16.53
N THR A 444 19.71 13.10 -16.94
CA THR A 444 20.58 14.19 -16.49
C THR A 444 20.38 14.45 -15.00
N LEU A 445 19.12 14.49 -14.54
CA LEU A 445 18.78 14.65 -13.12
C LEU A 445 19.39 13.53 -12.25
N GLU A 446 19.35 12.28 -12.72
CA GLU A 446 19.97 11.14 -12.03
C GLU A 446 21.46 11.37 -11.79
N LYS A 447 22.18 11.83 -12.82
CA LYS A 447 23.60 12.17 -12.74
C LYS A 447 23.88 13.31 -11.75
N GLU A 448 23.10 14.39 -11.80
CA GLU A 448 23.26 15.52 -10.87
C GLU A 448 23.02 15.09 -9.40
N LEU A 449 22.06 14.20 -9.17
CA LEU A 449 21.80 13.66 -7.83
C LEU A 449 22.94 12.74 -7.34
N ASP A 450 23.66 12.05 -8.24
CA ASP A 450 24.83 11.24 -7.92
C ASP A 450 26.07 12.07 -7.60
N GLU A 451 26.27 13.19 -8.30
CA GLU A 451 27.40 14.11 -8.08
C GLU A 451 27.19 15.00 -6.83
N MET A 452 25.98 15.00 -6.26
CA MET A 452 25.61 15.80 -5.09
C MET A 452 26.28 15.31 -3.80
N ALA A 453 27.43 15.92 -3.45
CA ALA A 453 28.20 15.53 -2.27
C ALA A 453 27.68 16.11 -0.94
N LYS A 454 27.36 17.42 -0.87
CA LYS A 454 26.94 18.11 0.37
C LYS A 454 25.78 19.09 0.11
N PRO A 455 24.55 18.58 -0.05
CA PRO A 455 23.37 19.44 -0.16
C PRO A 455 23.06 20.12 1.17
N HIS A 456 22.33 21.24 1.10
CA HIS A 456 21.80 21.90 2.29
C HIS A 456 20.84 20.94 3.06
N PRO A 457 20.88 20.90 4.41
CA PRO A 457 20.07 19.96 5.21
C PRO A 457 18.54 20.11 5.01
N ASP A 458 18.07 21.33 4.72
CA ASP A 458 16.65 21.61 4.44
C ASP A 458 16.22 21.36 3.00
N PHE A 459 17.16 21.05 2.08
CA PHE A 459 16.82 20.78 0.69
C PHE A 459 15.93 19.54 0.58
N ARG A 460 14.86 19.63 -0.21
CA ARG A 460 13.98 18.52 -0.56
C ARG A 460 13.60 18.58 -2.03
N LEU A 461 13.66 17.43 -2.70
CA LEU A 461 13.26 17.28 -4.10
C LEU A 461 12.00 16.41 -4.18
N TRP A 462 10.97 16.96 -4.81
CA TRP A 462 9.67 16.32 -5.03
C TRP A 462 9.44 16.15 -6.52
N LEU A 463 9.08 14.95 -6.95
CA LEU A 463 8.83 14.63 -8.36
C LEU A 463 7.41 14.11 -8.49
N THR A 464 6.64 14.58 -9.48
CA THR A 464 5.35 13.95 -9.81
C THR A 464 5.40 13.34 -11.20
N THR A 465 4.90 12.11 -11.33
CA THR A 465 4.92 11.39 -12.60
C THR A 465 3.76 10.42 -12.73
N ASP A 466 3.30 10.24 -13.95
CA ASP A 466 2.52 9.06 -14.31
C ASP A 466 3.46 7.86 -14.41
N PRO A 467 2.97 6.62 -14.18
CA PRO A 467 3.76 5.41 -14.31
C PRO A 467 4.39 5.30 -15.69
N THR A 468 5.72 5.25 -15.74
CA THR A 468 6.46 5.25 -17.01
C THR A 468 7.52 4.15 -16.99
N PRO A 469 7.52 3.21 -17.95
CA PRO A 469 8.44 2.08 -17.93
C PRO A 469 9.91 2.47 -18.18
N THR A 470 10.13 3.64 -18.78
CA THR A 470 11.46 4.18 -19.08
C THR A 470 11.98 5.15 -18.02
N PHE A 471 11.28 5.30 -16.89
CA PHE A 471 11.72 6.15 -15.79
C PHE A 471 13.06 5.64 -15.21
N PRO A 472 14.04 6.52 -14.93
CA PRO A 472 15.37 6.07 -14.49
C PRO A 472 15.35 5.27 -13.19
N ILE A 473 15.94 4.07 -13.25
CA ILE A 473 15.94 3.11 -12.14
C ILE A 473 16.75 3.64 -10.95
N GLY A 474 17.85 4.36 -11.15
CA GLY A 474 18.64 4.86 -10.03
C GLY A 474 17.88 5.91 -9.22
N ILE A 475 17.11 6.79 -9.87
CA ILE A 475 16.18 7.72 -9.17
C ILE A 475 15.13 6.92 -8.39
N LEU A 476 14.51 5.91 -9.00
CA LEU A 476 13.54 5.08 -8.29
C LEU A 476 14.21 4.40 -7.11
N GLN A 477 15.32 3.68 -7.27
CA GLN A 477 15.98 2.97 -6.18
C GLN A 477 16.32 3.88 -4.99
N ARG A 478 16.76 5.13 -5.22
CA ARG A 478 17.09 6.08 -4.14
C ARG A 478 15.92 6.89 -3.58
N SER A 479 14.74 6.84 -4.19
CA SER A 479 13.61 7.68 -3.79
C SER A 479 12.71 7.01 -2.77
N LEU A 480 11.98 7.85 -2.04
CA LEU A 480 10.76 7.45 -1.36
C LEU A 480 9.60 7.55 -2.37
N LYS A 481 8.93 6.42 -2.64
CA LYS A 481 7.80 6.38 -3.57
C LYS A 481 6.50 6.50 -2.82
N VAL A 482 5.63 7.34 -3.34
CA VAL A 482 4.30 7.57 -2.82
C VAL A 482 3.33 7.46 -3.98
N VAL A 483 2.51 6.43 -3.97
CA VAL A 483 1.43 6.27 -4.92
C VAL A 483 0.24 7.08 -4.42
N THR A 484 -0.25 7.98 -5.27
CA THR A 484 -1.42 8.81 -4.96
C THR A 484 -2.56 8.44 -5.89
N GLU A 485 -3.62 7.89 -5.31
CA GLU A 485 -4.82 7.46 -6.01
C GLU A 485 -6.06 8.07 -5.38
N PRO A 486 -7.16 8.22 -6.14
CA PRO A 486 -8.44 8.52 -5.53
C PRO A 486 -8.82 7.39 -4.55
N PRO A 487 -9.52 7.71 -3.44
CA PRO A 487 -9.93 6.70 -2.46
C PRO A 487 -10.72 5.54 -3.07
N ASN A 488 -10.61 4.36 -2.45
CA ASN A 488 -11.27 3.16 -2.93
C ASN A 488 -12.62 2.94 -2.23
N GLY A 489 -13.72 3.39 -2.83
CA GLY A 489 -15.08 3.05 -2.42
C GLY A 489 -15.95 4.29 -2.36
N LEU A 490 -17.25 4.15 -2.66
CA LEU A 490 -18.19 5.27 -2.73
C LEU A 490 -18.18 6.12 -1.46
N LYS A 491 -18.16 5.45 -0.30
CA LYS A 491 -18.13 6.12 1.00
C LYS A 491 -16.82 6.84 1.27
N LEU A 492 -15.68 6.26 0.89
CA LEU A 492 -14.38 6.91 1.07
C LEU A 492 -14.21 8.10 0.12
N ASN A 493 -14.71 8.01 -1.10
CA ASN A 493 -14.76 9.15 -2.01
C ASN A 493 -15.64 10.26 -1.45
N LEU A 494 -16.87 9.93 -1.03
CA LEU A 494 -17.78 10.90 -0.43
C LEU A 494 -17.17 11.56 0.81
N HIS A 495 -16.62 10.76 1.73
CA HIS A 495 -15.93 11.24 2.91
C HIS A 495 -14.75 12.14 2.53
N SER A 496 -13.91 11.75 1.58
CA SER A 496 -12.75 12.51 1.11
C SER A 496 -13.15 13.86 0.49
N THR A 497 -14.14 13.87 -0.40
CA THR A 497 -14.68 15.08 -1.02
C THR A 497 -15.18 16.06 0.03
N TYR A 498 -15.97 15.59 0.99
CA TYR A 498 -16.45 16.42 2.10
C TYR A 498 -15.35 16.86 3.04
N PHE A 499 -14.40 15.98 3.33
CA PHE A 499 -13.29 16.26 4.21
C PHE A 499 -12.41 17.41 3.68
N LYS A 500 -12.16 17.41 2.37
CA LYS A 500 -11.37 18.44 1.68
C LYS A 500 -12.10 19.78 1.51
N LEU A 501 -13.43 19.77 1.55
CA LEU A 501 -14.25 20.98 1.49
C LEU A 501 -13.91 21.92 2.67
N ARG A 502 -13.76 23.23 2.41
CA ARG A 502 -13.54 24.20 3.50
C ARG A 502 -14.84 24.41 4.27
N SER A 503 -14.79 24.48 5.60
CA SER A 503 -16.00 24.71 6.42
C SER A 503 -16.70 26.02 6.03
N GLN A 504 -15.93 27.07 5.74
CA GLN A 504 -16.46 28.35 5.25
C GLN A 504 -17.28 28.19 3.96
N SER A 505 -16.90 27.29 3.05
CA SER A 505 -17.62 27.09 1.79
C SER A 505 -19.05 26.58 1.98
N LEU A 506 -19.35 25.89 3.08
CA LEU A 506 -20.71 25.42 3.39
C LEU A 506 -21.61 26.52 3.97
N ASP A 507 -21.02 27.61 4.45
CA ASP A 507 -21.72 28.74 5.07
C ASP A 507 -21.82 29.96 4.15
N ASN A 508 -21.24 29.88 2.93
CA ASN A 508 -21.25 30.97 1.97
C ASN A 508 -22.65 31.36 1.49
N CYS A 509 -23.57 30.39 1.35
CA CYS A 509 -24.91 30.62 0.85
C CYS A 509 -25.96 30.52 1.97
N ALA A 510 -26.82 31.52 2.09
CA ALA A 510 -27.89 31.56 3.09
C ALA A 510 -29.12 30.70 2.72
N HIS A 511 -29.18 30.16 1.50
CA HIS A 511 -30.32 29.38 1.04
C HIS A 511 -30.41 28.03 1.80
N PRO A 512 -31.57 27.66 2.37
CA PRO A 512 -31.68 26.45 3.22
C PRO A 512 -31.34 25.15 2.48
N ALA A 513 -31.65 25.07 1.17
CA ALA A 513 -31.33 23.91 0.35
C ALA A 513 -29.84 23.76 0.00
N PHE A 514 -29.00 24.79 0.19
CA PHE A 514 -27.62 24.78 -0.30
C PHE A 514 -26.80 23.63 0.28
N ARG A 515 -26.84 23.43 1.60
CA ARG A 515 -26.07 22.37 2.27
C ARG A 515 -26.47 20.98 1.80
N SER A 516 -27.78 20.72 1.67
CA SER A 516 -28.32 19.47 1.14
C SER A 516 -27.91 19.24 -0.32
N LEU A 517 -27.89 20.31 -1.14
CA LEU A 517 -27.47 20.21 -2.54
C LEU A 517 -25.97 20.01 -2.73
N VAL A 518 -25.15 20.59 -1.85
CA VAL A 518 -23.71 20.26 -1.81
C VAL A 518 -23.52 18.78 -1.49
N TYR A 519 -24.39 18.18 -0.65
CA TYR A 519 -24.32 16.74 -0.34
C TYR A 519 -24.69 15.88 -1.53
N VAL A 520 -25.80 16.21 -2.19
CA VAL A 520 -26.23 15.56 -3.44
C VAL A 520 -25.14 15.63 -4.50
N LEU A 521 -24.50 16.80 -4.65
CA LEU A 521 -23.41 17.01 -5.59
C LEU A 521 -22.16 16.19 -5.22
N ALA A 522 -21.80 16.11 -3.94
CA ALA A 522 -20.67 15.31 -3.48
C ALA A 522 -20.93 13.81 -3.65
N PHE A 523 -22.17 13.36 -3.41
CA PHE A 523 -22.59 11.99 -3.69
C PHE A 523 -22.49 11.66 -5.18
N PHE A 524 -23.00 12.55 -6.04
CA PHE A 524 -22.85 12.42 -7.49
C PHE A 524 -21.38 12.35 -7.91
N HIS A 525 -20.54 13.25 -7.41
CA HIS A 525 -19.10 13.28 -7.68
C HIS A 525 -18.42 11.96 -7.28
N ALA A 526 -18.73 11.44 -6.10
CA ALA A 526 -18.22 10.16 -5.62
C ALA A 526 -18.67 8.99 -6.48
N VAL A 527 -19.94 8.99 -6.97
CA VAL A 527 -20.46 7.96 -7.88
C VAL A 527 -19.71 7.99 -9.21
N VAL A 528 -19.57 9.14 -9.86
CA VAL A 528 -18.91 9.21 -11.19
C VAL A 528 -17.42 8.84 -11.13
N GLN A 529 -16.75 9.14 -10.01
CA GLN A 529 -15.38 8.69 -9.74
C GLN A 529 -15.31 7.18 -9.56
N GLU A 530 -16.19 6.60 -8.73
CA GLU A 530 -16.19 5.16 -8.49
C GLU A 530 -16.55 4.33 -9.74
N ARG A 531 -17.44 4.85 -10.59
CA ARG A 531 -17.82 4.18 -11.85
C ARG A 531 -16.62 3.80 -12.72
N ARG A 532 -15.55 4.59 -12.66
CA ARG A 532 -14.30 4.33 -13.39
C ARG A 532 -13.69 2.94 -13.11
N LYS A 533 -13.96 2.37 -11.93
CA LYS A 533 -13.43 1.05 -11.55
C LYS A 533 -14.02 -0.12 -12.33
N TYR A 534 -15.20 0.07 -12.93
CA TYR A 534 -15.90 -0.97 -13.69
C TYR A 534 -15.52 -0.97 -15.17
N ASP A 535 -14.45 -0.25 -15.55
CA ASP A 535 -13.95 -0.15 -16.91
C ASP A 535 -15.10 0.12 -17.90
N LYS A 536 -15.23 -0.67 -18.96
CA LYS A 536 -16.26 -0.54 -20.01
C LYS A 536 -17.70 -0.68 -19.54
N ILE A 537 -17.95 -1.28 -18.37
CA ILE A 537 -19.30 -1.35 -17.78
C ILE A 537 -19.63 -0.03 -17.06
N GLY A 538 -18.62 0.64 -16.52
CA GLY A 538 -18.77 1.92 -15.84
C GLY A 538 -18.87 3.09 -16.82
N TRP A 539 -17.95 3.16 -17.76
CA TRP A 539 -17.86 4.18 -18.81
C TRP A 539 -17.33 3.56 -20.11
N ASN A 540 -17.88 3.95 -21.26
CA ASN A 540 -17.30 3.55 -22.54
C ASN A 540 -15.87 4.09 -22.70
N ILE A 541 -15.64 5.32 -22.23
CA ILE A 541 -14.34 5.99 -22.19
C ILE A 541 -14.03 6.42 -20.75
N SER A 542 -12.80 6.17 -20.28
CA SER A 542 -12.40 6.58 -18.94
C SER A 542 -12.26 8.10 -18.86
N TYR A 543 -13.03 8.74 -17.98
CA TYR A 543 -12.96 10.17 -17.70
C TYR A 543 -12.28 10.47 -16.36
N ASP A 544 -11.56 11.59 -16.31
CA ASP A 544 -10.86 12.05 -15.11
C ASP A 544 -11.64 13.19 -14.46
N PHE A 545 -12.61 12.87 -13.60
CA PHE A 545 -13.32 13.86 -12.79
C PHE A 545 -12.50 14.22 -11.56
N ASN A 546 -12.21 15.51 -11.37
CA ASN A 546 -11.32 15.99 -10.32
C ASN A 546 -12.01 17.00 -9.40
N GLU A 547 -11.30 17.44 -8.36
CA GLU A 547 -11.86 18.38 -7.37
C GLU A 547 -12.22 19.75 -7.95
N SER A 548 -11.56 20.19 -9.02
CA SER A 548 -11.90 21.47 -9.64
C SER A 548 -13.30 21.44 -10.25
N ASP A 549 -13.73 20.29 -10.81
CA ASP A 549 -15.09 20.13 -11.32
C ASP A 549 -16.12 20.29 -10.21
N PHE A 550 -15.84 19.68 -9.06
CA PHE A 550 -16.69 19.74 -7.88
C PHE A 550 -16.76 21.16 -7.30
N ASN A 551 -15.62 21.83 -7.14
CA ASN A 551 -15.56 23.18 -6.59
C ASN A 551 -16.29 24.21 -7.45
N VAL A 552 -16.13 24.15 -8.78
CA VAL A 552 -16.87 25.03 -9.70
C VAL A 552 -18.37 24.76 -9.63
N CYS A 553 -18.79 23.51 -9.46
CA CYS A 553 -20.21 23.18 -9.29
C CYS A 553 -20.78 23.69 -7.96
N ILE A 554 -19.99 23.76 -6.88
CA ILE A 554 -20.39 24.44 -5.64
C ILE A 554 -20.57 25.94 -5.87
N GLU A 555 -19.66 26.59 -6.59
CA GLU A 555 -19.77 28.01 -6.92
C GLU A 555 -21.00 28.30 -7.80
N ILE A 556 -21.35 27.39 -8.71
CA ILE A 556 -22.60 27.47 -9.49
C ILE A 556 -23.81 27.38 -8.56
N LEU A 557 -23.84 26.41 -7.63
CA LEU A 557 -24.94 26.30 -6.66
C LEU A 557 -25.07 27.57 -5.81
N ASP A 558 -23.96 28.09 -5.28
CA ASP A 558 -23.93 29.32 -4.49
C ASP A 558 -24.47 30.51 -5.30
N THR A 559 -23.94 30.72 -6.51
CA THR A 559 -24.34 31.83 -7.37
C THR A 559 -25.84 31.82 -7.69
N TYR A 560 -26.41 30.67 -8.04
CA TYR A 560 -27.82 30.59 -8.45
C TYR A 560 -28.78 30.60 -7.26
N LEU A 561 -28.43 29.96 -6.15
CA LEU A 561 -29.27 29.99 -4.95
C LEU A 561 -29.21 31.36 -4.25
N THR A 562 -28.06 32.01 -4.22
CA THR A 562 -27.94 33.39 -3.72
C THR A 562 -28.79 34.34 -4.54
N LYS A 563 -28.79 34.23 -5.88
CA LYS A 563 -29.71 34.99 -6.75
C LYS A 563 -31.19 34.70 -6.45
N ALA A 564 -31.54 33.45 -6.16
CA ALA A 564 -32.92 33.09 -5.79
C ALA A 564 -33.35 33.76 -4.47
N VAL A 565 -32.45 33.78 -3.47
CA VAL A 565 -32.66 34.49 -2.19
C VAL A 565 -32.82 35.99 -2.42
N GLU A 566 -31.93 36.61 -3.20
CA GLU A 566 -31.97 38.04 -3.54
C GLU A 566 -33.26 38.42 -4.29
N ALA A 567 -33.68 37.59 -5.24
CA ALA A 567 -34.91 37.76 -6.00
C ALA A 567 -36.18 37.40 -5.20
N ARG A 568 -36.04 36.81 -4.01
CA ARG A 568 -37.13 36.24 -3.19
C ARG A 568 -37.99 35.20 -3.95
N ASP A 569 -37.39 34.47 -4.91
CA ASP A 569 -38.06 33.34 -5.56
C ASP A 569 -37.79 32.07 -4.74
N PRO A 570 -38.83 31.41 -4.19
CA PRO A 570 -38.64 30.18 -3.44
C PRO A 570 -38.29 28.97 -4.31
N ARG A 571 -38.36 29.09 -5.65
CA ARG A 571 -38.13 27.97 -6.57
C ARG A 571 -36.65 27.84 -6.90
N ILE A 572 -36.17 26.60 -6.82
CA ILE A 572 -34.82 26.25 -7.25
C ILE A 572 -34.81 26.14 -8.79
N PRO A 573 -33.88 26.80 -9.51
CA PRO A 573 -33.83 26.78 -10.97
C PRO A 573 -33.23 25.46 -11.50
N TRP A 574 -33.94 24.35 -11.32
CA TRP A 574 -33.47 23.00 -11.65
C TRP A 574 -32.98 22.84 -13.09
N GLY A 575 -33.71 23.40 -14.07
CA GLY A 575 -33.31 23.30 -15.48
C GLY A 575 -31.93 23.90 -15.74
N SER A 576 -31.64 25.07 -15.15
CA SER A 576 -30.34 25.72 -15.26
C SER A 576 -29.25 24.96 -14.50
N LEU A 577 -29.54 24.52 -13.27
CA LEU A 577 -28.57 23.78 -12.45
C LEU A 577 -28.19 22.45 -13.09
N LYS A 578 -29.17 21.65 -13.53
CA LYS A 578 -28.95 20.37 -14.22
C LYS A 578 -28.16 20.55 -15.51
N TYR A 579 -28.46 21.58 -16.30
CA TYR A 579 -27.73 21.86 -17.52
C TYR A 579 -26.27 22.27 -17.24
N LEU A 580 -26.05 23.22 -16.32
CA LEU A 580 -24.70 23.70 -16.01
C LEU A 580 -23.84 22.61 -15.38
N ILE A 581 -24.38 21.86 -14.41
CA ILE A 581 -23.61 20.81 -13.72
C ILE A 581 -23.46 19.58 -14.64
N GLY A 582 -24.55 19.10 -15.22
CA GLY A 582 -24.58 17.87 -16.01
C GLY A 582 -24.01 18.00 -17.42
N GLU A 583 -24.46 18.98 -18.21
CA GLU A 583 -24.09 19.10 -19.62
C GLU A 583 -22.82 19.92 -19.85
N VAL A 584 -22.62 20.99 -19.07
CA VAL A 584 -21.49 21.92 -19.24
C VAL A 584 -20.28 21.46 -18.45
N MET A 585 -20.41 21.29 -17.13
CA MET A 585 -19.27 20.98 -16.28
C MET A 585 -18.83 19.52 -16.42
N TYR A 586 -19.65 18.56 -15.97
CA TYR A 586 -19.30 17.14 -16.08
C TYR A 586 -19.39 16.66 -17.53
N GLY A 587 -20.45 17.04 -18.25
CA GLY A 587 -20.64 16.71 -19.66
C GLY A 587 -19.58 17.30 -20.59
N GLY A 588 -18.92 18.40 -20.20
CA GLY A 588 -17.77 18.95 -20.92
C GLY A 588 -16.58 17.99 -20.99
N ARG A 589 -16.44 17.08 -20.02
CA ARG A 589 -15.41 16.02 -20.01
C ARG A 589 -15.84 14.77 -20.78
N VAL A 590 -17.14 14.55 -20.91
CA VAL A 590 -17.71 13.33 -21.46
C VAL A 590 -17.90 13.46 -22.97
N ILE A 591 -16.99 12.85 -23.72
CA ILE A 591 -16.98 12.92 -25.19
C ILE A 591 -17.88 11.89 -25.88
N ASP A 592 -18.28 10.81 -25.19
CA ASP A 592 -19.13 9.76 -25.75
C ASP A 592 -20.62 10.05 -25.49
N ASP A 593 -21.45 9.88 -26.52
CA ASP A 593 -22.88 10.22 -26.44
C ASP A 593 -23.67 9.31 -25.50
N PHE A 594 -23.29 8.03 -25.34
CA PHE A 594 -23.95 7.14 -24.39
C PHE A 594 -23.54 7.47 -22.96
N ASP A 595 -22.26 7.76 -22.74
CA ASP A 595 -21.77 8.21 -21.44
C ASP A 595 -22.40 9.57 -21.04
N ARG A 596 -22.63 10.48 -21.99
CA ARG A 596 -23.36 11.75 -21.73
C ARG A 596 -24.78 11.49 -21.23
N ARG A 597 -25.48 10.50 -21.79
CA ARG A 597 -26.82 10.11 -21.32
C ARG A 597 -26.79 9.66 -19.86
N ILE A 598 -25.77 8.90 -19.47
CA ILE A 598 -25.61 8.45 -18.08
C ILE A 598 -25.49 9.65 -17.13
N VAL A 599 -24.68 10.66 -17.48
CA VAL A 599 -24.56 11.89 -16.69
C VAL A 599 -25.90 12.62 -16.58
N ARG A 600 -26.63 12.75 -17.69
CA ARG A 600 -27.97 13.36 -17.70
C ARG A 600 -28.95 12.61 -16.81
N THR A 601 -28.99 11.28 -16.89
CA THR A 601 -29.84 10.45 -16.03
C THR A 601 -29.55 10.68 -14.55
N TYR A 602 -28.27 10.79 -14.14
CA TYR A 602 -27.95 11.13 -12.75
C TYR A 602 -28.47 12.51 -12.35
N MET A 603 -28.37 13.53 -13.22
CA MET A 603 -28.92 14.85 -12.91
C MET A 603 -30.44 14.80 -12.73
N ASP A 604 -31.13 14.00 -13.53
CA ASP A 604 -32.59 13.87 -13.42
C ASP A 604 -33.04 13.12 -12.17
N GLU A 605 -32.29 12.10 -11.78
CA GLU A 605 -32.60 11.25 -10.63
C GLU A 605 -32.13 11.85 -9.29
N TYR A 606 -31.09 12.68 -9.29
CA TYR A 606 -30.52 13.25 -8.05
C TYR A 606 -30.92 14.69 -7.78
N MET A 607 -31.38 15.46 -8.77
CA MET A 607 -31.72 16.87 -8.59
C MET A 607 -33.19 17.14 -8.92
N GLY A 608 -33.97 17.53 -7.92
CA GLY A 608 -35.36 17.94 -8.09
C GLY A 608 -36.06 18.26 -6.78
N ASP A 609 -37.29 18.76 -6.88
CA ASP A 609 -38.08 19.14 -5.69
C ASP A 609 -38.39 17.95 -4.77
N PHE A 610 -38.37 16.72 -5.30
CA PHE A 610 -38.55 15.48 -4.54
C PHE A 610 -37.52 15.30 -3.40
N LEU A 611 -36.37 15.98 -3.46
CA LEU A 611 -35.37 15.96 -2.39
C LEU A 611 -35.90 16.50 -1.05
N PHE A 612 -36.93 17.36 -1.11
CA PHE A 612 -37.48 18.06 0.04
C PHE A 612 -38.90 17.59 0.39
N ASP A 613 -39.34 16.45 -0.16
CA ASP A 613 -40.63 15.86 0.17
C ASP A 613 -40.60 15.21 1.56
N ALA A 614 -41.41 15.72 2.49
CA ALA A 614 -41.50 15.22 3.85
C ALA A 614 -42.30 13.89 3.96
N PHE A 615 -43.13 13.57 2.95
CA PHE A 615 -43.95 12.36 2.93
C PHE A 615 -43.27 11.21 2.20
N GLN A 616 -42.38 11.51 1.26
CA GLN A 616 -41.55 10.54 0.54
C GLN A 616 -40.07 10.95 0.64
N PRO A 617 -39.38 10.59 1.73
CA PRO A 617 -37.96 10.87 1.88
C PRO A 617 -37.16 10.32 0.71
N PHE A 618 -36.23 11.11 0.19
CA PHE A 618 -35.38 10.68 -0.89
C PHE A 618 -34.25 9.77 -0.40
N HIS A 619 -34.11 8.62 -1.05
CA HIS A 619 -33.01 7.68 -0.85
C HIS A 619 -32.22 7.56 -2.15
N PHE A 620 -30.90 7.81 -2.10
CA PHE A 620 -30.01 7.51 -3.22
C PHE A 620 -29.98 6.00 -3.49
N TYR A 621 -30.06 5.20 -2.43
CA TYR A 621 -30.12 3.75 -2.47
C TYR A 621 -30.62 3.20 -1.13
N HIS A 622 -31.42 2.13 -1.16
CA HIS A 622 -31.96 1.48 0.03
C HIS A 622 -32.06 -0.04 -0.18
N ASP A 623 -31.50 -0.83 0.74
CA ASP A 623 -31.74 -2.27 0.90
C ASP A 623 -31.76 -2.67 2.40
N ASP A 624 -31.92 -3.97 2.69
CA ASP A 624 -32.00 -4.50 4.06
C ASP A 624 -30.76 -4.22 4.93
N THR A 625 -29.64 -3.82 4.31
CA THR A 625 -28.33 -3.67 4.95
C THR A 625 -27.76 -2.26 4.90
N VAL A 626 -28.13 -1.47 3.88
CA VAL A 626 -27.56 -0.14 3.65
C VAL A 626 -28.62 0.83 3.15
N ASP A 627 -28.61 2.02 3.75
CA ASP A 627 -29.45 3.14 3.38
C ASP A 627 -28.61 4.40 3.13
N TYR A 628 -28.68 4.95 1.92
CA TYR A 628 -28.03 6.20 1.56
C TYR A 628 -29.10 7.30 1.45
N VAL A 629 -29.12 8.17 2.45
CA VAL A 629 -30.03 9.31 2.57
C VAL A 629 -29.25 10.61 2.68
N ILE A 630 -29.94 11.74 2.48
CA ILE A 630 -29.40 13.06 2.81
C ILE A 630 -29.43 13.21 4.34
N PRO A 631 -28.28 13.39 5.02
CA PRO A 631 -28.26 13.56 6.46
C PRO A 631 -28.96 14.86 6.88
N LEU A 632 -29.68 14.83 8.00
CA LEU A 632 -30.18 16.02 8.68
C LEU A 632 -29.03 16.67 9.48
N ALA A 633 -27.98 17.08 8.77
CA ALA A 633 -26.76 17.64 9.35
C ALA A 633 -26.68 19.15 9.14
N THR A 634 -26.18 19.84 10.17
CA THR A 634 -26.01 21.30 10.20
C THR A 634 -24.55 21.72 10.15
N SER A 635 -23.64 20.84 10.59
CA SER A 635 -22.20 21.04 10.56
C SER A 635 -21.50 20.10 9.57
N LYS A 636 -20.31 20.50 9.11
CA LYS A 636 -19.47 19.68 8.24
C LYS A 636 -19.14 18.33 8.89
N GLU A 637 -18.87 18.35 10.19
CA GLU A 637 -18.49 17.19 10.98
C GLU A 637 -19.65 16.18 11.08
N GLU A 638 -20.89 16.67 11.19
CA GLU A 638 -22.09 15.81 11.16
C GLU A 638 -22.29 15.14 9.80
N TYR A 639 -22.07 15.86 8.69
CA TYR A 639 -22.12 15.25 7.34
C TYR A 639 -21.06 14.16 7.16
N ILE A 640 -19.86 14.37 7.70
CA ILE A 640 -18.77 13.38 7.66
C ILE A 640 -19.09 12.17 8.53
N ALA A 641 -19.59 12.39 9.76
CA ALA A 641 -19.95 11.33 10.69
C ALA A 641 -21.12 10.47 10.19
N ALA A 642 -22.01 11.04 9.37
CA ALA A 642 -23.14 10.33 8.78
C ALA A 642 -22.73 9.32 7.69
N VAL A 643 -21.48 9.34 7.21
CA VAL A 643 -20.98 8.37 6.22
C VAL A 643 -20.49 7.09 6.94
N PRO A 644 -21.14 5.93 6.80
CA PRO A 644 -20.79 4.74 7.59
C PRO A 644 -19.49 4.07 7.13
N VAL A 645 -18.48 3.95 8.00
CA VAL A 645 -17.08 3.57 7.67
C VAL A 645 -16.88 2.17 7.04
N SER A 646 -17.86 1.26 7.11
CA SER A 646 -17.67 -0.13 6.63
C SER A 646 -17.57 -0.25 5.10
N GLN A 647 -16.48 -0.89 4.64
CA GLN A 647 -16.06 -1.08 3.23
C GLN A 647 -16.71 -2.28 2.51
N VAL A 648 -17.24 -3.26 3.26
CA VAL A 648 -17.51 -4.63 2.74
C VAL A 648 -18.65 -4.68 1.70
N LEU A 649 -19.59 -3.73 1.74
CA LEU A 649 -20.82 -3.72 0.92
C LEU A 649 -20.80 -2.76 -0.28
N SER A 650 -19.70 -2.04 -0.53
CA SER A 650 -19.67 -0.96 -1.54
C SER A 650 -19.81 -1.46 -2.99
N VAL A 651 -19.40 -2.69 -3.29
CA VAL A 651 -19.37 -3.21 -4.68
C VAL A 651 -20.76 -3.66 -5.15
N SER A 652 -21.53 -4.35 -4.29
CA SER A 652 -22.89 -4.80 -4.63
C SER A 652 -23.86 -3.63 -4.83
N ILE A 653 -23.73 -2.60 -4.01
CA ILE A 653 -24.59 -1.41 -4.05
C ILE A 653 -24.30 -0.58 -5.29
N LEU A 654 -23.01 -0.34 -5.58
CA LEU A 654 -22.64 0.40 -6.76
C LEU A 654 -22.92 -0.40 -8.04
N HIS A 655 -22.82 -1.73 -8.02
CA HIS A 655 -23.32 -2.56 -9.12
C HIS A 655 -24.83 -2.38 -9.30
N SER A 656 -25.63 -2.37 -8.23
CA SER A 656 -27.05 -2.07 -8.31
C SER A 656 -27.33 -0.67 -8.86
N LEU A 657 -26.56 0.34 -8.45
CA LEU A 657 -26.70 1.70 -8.97
C LEU A 657 -26.26 1.79 -10.44
N VAL A 658 -25.11 1.21 -10.78
CA VAL A 658 -24.58 1.18 -12.16
C VAL A 658 -25.54 0.47 -13.08
N SER A 659 -26.01 -0.72 -12.72
CA SER A 659 -26.98 -1.50 -13.49
C SER A 659 -28.32 -0.79 -13.57
N ARG A 660 -28.85 -0.24 -12.46
CA ARG A 660 -30.13 0.49 -12.45
C ARG A 660 -30.09 1.72 -13.35
N TYR A 661 -29.07 2.57 -13.21
CA TYR A 661 -28.98 3.81 -14.00
C TYR A 661 -28.57 3.56 -15.46
N PHE A 662 -27.83 2.48 -15.74
CA PHE A 662 -27.62 2.00 -17.11
C PHE A 662 -28.93 1.51 -17.75
N LEU A 663 -29.76 0.76 -17.01
CA LEU A 663 -31.07 0.33 -17.49
C LEU A 663 -32.03 1.51 -17.70
N LEU A 664 -32.00 2.52 -16.82
CA LEU A 664 -32.79 3.74 -16.96
C LEU A 664 -32.34 4.59 -18.15
N SER A 665 -31.03 4.68 -18.42
CA SER A 665 -30.54 5.40 -19.61
C SER A 665 -30.97 4.71 -20.90
N ILE A 666 -31.03 3.37 -20.92
CA ILE A 666 -31.59 2.58 -22.04
C ILE A 666 -33.09 2.80 -22.18
N LYS A 667 -33.87 2.83 -21.09
CA LYS A 667 -35.33 3.04 -21.09
C LYS A 667 -35.74 4.36 -21.75
N SER A 668 -34.85 5.36 -21.79
CA SER A 668 -35.09 6.64 -22.47
C SER A 668 -35.01 6.56 -24.01
N SER A 669 -34.58 5.43 -24.57
CA SER A 669 -34.54 5.14 -26.01
C SER A 669 -35.77 4.33 -26.43
N SER A 670 -36.49 4.77 -27.47
CA SER A 670 -37.65 4.07 -28.03
C SER A 670 -37.31 2.77 -28.78
N ASP A 671 -36.02 2.48 -28.96
CA ASP A 671 -35.51 1.31 -29.66
C ASP A 671 -34.47 0.60 -28.77
N LEU A 672 -34.59 -0.73 -28.65
CA LEU A 672 -33.60 -1.73 -28.17
C LEU A 672 -33.88 -2.49 -26.86
N ASP A 673 -35.03 -3.14 -26.74
CA ASP A 673 -35.29 -4.10 -25.64
C ASP A 673 -34.48 -5.41 -25.78
N LEU A 674 -34.29 -5.94 -26.99
CA LEU A 674 -33.59 -7.22 -27.21
C LEU A 674 -32.05 -7.11 -27.13
N ALA A 675 -31.48 -5.98 -27.54
CA ALA A 675 -30.03 -5.79 -27.48
C ALA A 675 -29.55 -5.55 -26.04
N ALA A 676 -30.34 -4.84 -25.22
CA ALA A 676 -30.06 -4.64 -23.81
C ALA A 676 -30.01 -5.98 -23.05
N ILE A 677 -30.99 -6.86 -23.28
CA ILE A 677 -31.03 -8.22 -22.69
C ILE A 677 -29.83 -9.06 -23.18
N SER A 678 -29.46 -8.95 -24.46
CA SER A 678 -28.33 -9.70 -25.03
C SER A 678 -26.97 -9.22 -24.50
N ILE A 679 -26.79 -7.92 -24.24
CA ILE A 679 -25.58 -7.37 -23.62
C ILE A 679 -25.51 -7.74 -22.13
N LEU A 680 -26.65 -7.70 -21.42
CA LEU A 680 -26.79 -8.13 -20.02
C LEU A 680 -26.51 -9.62 -19.80
N THR A 681 -26.84 -10.47 -20.77
CA THR A 681 -26.61 -11.92 -20.66
C THR A 681 -25.26 -12.36 -21.23
N MET A 682 -24.79 -11.77 -22.33
CA MET A 682 -23.56 -12.26 -22.99
C MET A 682 -22.27 -11.58 -22.51
N SER A 683 -22.31 -10.34 -22.01
CA SER A 683 -21.11 -9.60 -21.58
C SER A 683 -20.98 -9.47 -20.06
N ILE A 684 -22.11 -9.45 -19.35
CA ILE A 684 -22.19 -9.21 -17.90
C ILE A 684 -22.13 -10.53 -17.11
N GLN A 685 -22.79 -11.60 -17.57
CA GLN A 685 -22.76 -12.92 -16.92
C GLN A 685 -21.34 -13.50 -16.71
N PRO A 686 -20.42 -13.48 -17.70
CA PRO A 686 -19.08 -14.04 -17.52
C PRO A 686 -18.17 -13.18 -16.62
N ALA A 687 -18.40 -11.86 -16.57
CA ALA A 687 -17.60 -10.92 -15.80
C ALA A 687 -18.00 -10.87 -14.30
N LEU A 688 -19.21 -11.32 -13.96
CA LEU A 688 -19.83 -11.07 -12.63
C LEU A 688 -20.13 -12.33 -11.82
N GLY A 689 -20.08 -13.53 -12.40
CA GLY A 689 -20.33 -14.78 -11.66
C GLY A 689 -21.73 -14.89 -11.02
N LEU A 690 -22.68 -14.03 -11.40
CA LEU A 690 -24.05 -14.02 -10.87
C LEU A 690 -24.97 -14.93 -11.72
N PRO A 691 -25.94 -15.61 -11.09
CA PRO A 691 -26.94 -16.37 -11.81
C PRO A 691 -27.86 -15.43 -12.61
N VAL A 692 -28.17 -15.85 -13.84
CA VAL A 692 -29.02 -15.12 -14.82
C VAL A 692 -30.36 -14.67 -14.21
N SER A 693 -30.87 -15.40 -13.22
CA SER A 693 -32.10 -15.07 -12.49
C SER A 693 -32.05 -13.72 -11.77
N ARG A 694 -30.89 -13.32 -11.21
CA ARG A 694 -30.76 -12.05 -10.47
C ARG A 694 -30.65 -10.85 -11.41
N ILE A 695 -30.04 -11.05 -12.58
CA ILE A 695 -29.97 -10.06 -13.66
C ILE A 695 -31.38 -9.83 -14.25
N LEU A 696 -32.14 -10.90 -14.48
CA LEU A 696 -33.53 -10.80 -14.91
C LEU A 696 -34.43 -10.14 -13.86
N SER A 697 -34.22 -10.41 -12.57
CA SER A 697 -34.97 -9.76 -11.49
C SER A 697 -34.77 -8.25 -11.50
N LEU A 698 -33.53 -7.77 -11.63
CA LEU A 698 -33.23 -6.33 -11.71
C LEU A 698 -33.82 -5.68 -12.97
N TYR A 699 -33.76 -6.38 -14.11
CA TYR A 699 -34.38 -5.91 -15.35
C TYR A 699 -35.91 -5.78 -15.22
N LEU A 700 -36.57 -6.79 -14.65
CA LEU A 700 -38.02 -6.81 -14.42
C LEU A 700 -38.45 -5.71 -13.44
N GLN A 701 -37.69 -5.47 -12.37
CA GLN A 701 -37.96 -4.42 -11.39
C GLN A 701 -37.86 -3.01 -11.98
N VAL A 702 -37.01 -2.80 -13.01
CA VAL A 702 -36.90 -1.51 -13.72
C VAL A 702 -37.95 -1.33 -14.81
N HIS A 703 -38.41 -2.42 -15.43
CA HIS A 703 -39.39 -2.37 -16.54
C HIS A 703 -40.86 -2.51 -16.11
N LEU A 704 -41.15 -3.22 -15.02
CA LEU A 704 -42.52 -3.53 -14.60
C LEU A 704 -42.99 -2.73 -13.38
N GLY A 705 -42.09 -2.02 -12.69
CA GLY A 705 -42.39 -1.27 -11.47
C GLY A 705 -42.17 -2.11 -10.23
#